data_AF-A0A1J4ZF09-F1
#
_entry.id   AF-A0A1J4ZF09-F1
#
_cell.length_a   1.000
_cell.length_b   1.000
_cell.length_c   1.000
_cell.angle_alpha   90.00
_cell.angle_beta   90.00
_cell.angle_gamma   90.00
#
_symmetry.space_group_name_H-M   'P 1'
#
loop_
_entity.id
_entity.type
_entity.pdbx_description
1 polymer ?
#
loop_
_entity_poly.entity_id
_entity_poly.type
_entity_poly.pdbx_seq_one_letter_code
_entity_poly.pdbx_strand_id
1 'polypeptide(L)'
;MNKRGLVGIEILLIIGVLAIIGGGMVYKLSPQFSPWVSVLPRCTDSDGGINFIEKGKTCEWGNCVEDGCFTPKVLNEFFCGNNSRRVNYKYECETTCSNGRCLEEYQYQCSDQQDNDGDNWADLYDAQCTSPRDKDESVDYVLLAKSSDKVNLGDDIKNVFGVTVDNDDLVRLLEDYEYSNINGNFYVEQKIRLGNLRLEHFRDSDYEWLQNFTRKTPVVGIRFSSGVFVFNYTQEFIYSAESSIVNGRLRDFEKTNLEILDTNYTIIESYLADGSPVFILNESNSKERREIMLKDNQEIRVNGDITYGFIAHIYGYNESEVYYLNKIELEWVSDDDMFITDNSSIKLPAFESIEFLMNGFIPHVEEEMNVLSDGQLSIKLNAFFKDGLAEFNLLYANQTGEFIGIGKDENTKLTTSNNNSLTFSPSKGDKWFVSTWESPINESLAESYLLTINSEDIQENSVSAKNVVTGAYACSDKPIGSTCFIGNVELFVEDVVTEPEKQVKFSINHGSFDEFYTKEGLHVQLPYISNENYSLPGAINFDLNLPGHGFDSFYMFFTEEDKYQNLNSGSSFNMTLDDNSEDELQVGQIDNHGFGGPGGIEDENIGNNVYTTYIKSDLATYIIHYTNDLQDYVKLFYHGEDTYANIYLREASAQCSNELDDDFDGLIDGHDNGCHDAWDESESN
;
A
#
# COMPACT_ATOMS: atom_id res chain seq x y z
N MET A 1 -16.68 -55.95 12.75
CA MET A 1 -17.15 -56.38 14.09
C MET A 1 -17.38 -55.12 14.92
N ASN A 2 -18.63 -54.93 15.37
CA ASN A 2 -19.14 -54.12 16.49
C ASN A 2 -18.65 -52.67 16.73
N LYS A 3 -19.48 -51.68 17.09
CA LYS A 3 -20.96 -51.44 17.13
C LYS A 3 -21.15 -50.09 17.86
N ARG A 4 -22.04 -49.22 17.33
CA ARG A 4 -23.02 -48.32 18.02
C ARG A 4 -22.46 -47.19 18.92
N GLY A 5 -23.00 -45.96 18.96
CA GLY A 5 -24.24 -45.34 18.45
C GLY A 5 -25.01 -44.61 19.57
N LEU A 6 -25.43 -43.35 19.34
CA LEU A 6 -26.50 -42.56 20.03
C LEU A 6 -26.50 -41.16 19.36
N VAL A 7 -27.49 -40.68 18.57
CA VAL A 7 -28.90 -40.28 18.86
C VAL A 7 -28.95 -39.35 20.07
N GLY A 8 -29.44 -38.11 20.08
CA GLY A 8 -30.26 -37.26 19.19
C GLY A 8 -31.07 -36.31 20.11
N ILE A 9 -31.48 -35.11 19.67
CA ILE A 9 -32.73 -34.38 20.04
C ILE A 9 -32.77 -32.98 19.38
N GLU A 10 -33.88 -32.73 18.69
CA GLU A 10 -34.37 -31.46 18.11
C GLU A 10 -35.12 -30.60 19.15
N ILE A 11 -35.15 -29.26 18.99
CA ILE A 11 -36.32 -28.33 19.16
C ILE A 11 -35.99 -27.06 18.33
N LEU A 12 -36.61 -26.70 17.20
CA LEU A 12 -37.97 -26.21 16.84
C LEU A 12 -38.26 -24.69 17.10
N LEU A 13 -38.28 -23.93 15.98
CA LEU A 13 -39.20 -22.84 15.55
C LEU A 13 -39.39 -21.53 16.37
N ILE A 14 -39.32 -20.38 15.66
CA ILE A 14 -40.40 -19.37 15.55
C ILE A 14 -40.32 -18.61 14.20
N ILE A 15 -41.50 -18.36 13.65
CA ILE A 15 -41.88 -17.77 12.35
C ILE A 15 -42.00 -16.24 12.45
N GLY A 16 -41.77 -15.51 11.35
CA GLY A 16 -42.16 -14.10 11.23
C GLY A 16 -42.11 -13.53 9.80
N VAL A 17 -43.06 -13.93 8.96
CA VAL A 17 -43.36 -13.40 7.62
C VAL A 17 -43.92 -11.97 7.71
N LEU A 18 -43.50 -11.07 6.82
CA LEU A 18 -44.38 -10.04 6.23
C LEU A 18 -43.82 -9.53 4.90
N ALA A 19 -44.72 -9.42 3.92
CA ALA A 19 -44.43 -9.17 2.53
C ALA A 19 -45.29 -8.02 1.97
N ILE A 20 -44.81 -7.48 0.84
CA ILE A 20 -45.52 -6.84 -0.30
C ILE A 20 -45.86 -5.32 -0.25
N ILE A 21 -45.59 -4.70 -1.43
CA ILE A 21 -46.21 -3.53 -2.11
C ILE A 21 -45.54 -2.17 -1.78
N GLY A 22 -45.07 -1.34 -2.73
CA GLY A 22 -45.16 -1.33 -4.19
C GLY A 22 -44.47 -0.08 -4.75
N GLY A 23 -44.20 -0.08 -6.05
CA GLY A 23 -43.50 1.00 -6.75
C GLY A 23 -44.30 2.29 -6.94
N GLY A 24 -43.57 3.34 -7.35
CA GLY A 24 -44.15 4.59 -7.82
C GLY A 24 -43.10 5.69 -7.98
N MET A 25 -42.55 5.82 -9.20
CA MET A 25 -42.02 7.09 -9.71
C MET A 25 -43.00 8.24 -9.41
N VAL A 26 -42.50 9.48 -9.24
CA VAL A 26 -42.85 10.65 -10.08
C VAL A 26 -42.52 12.02 -9.41
N TYR A 27 -41.85 12.88 -10.21
CA TYR A 27 -41.66 14.35 -10.22
C TYR A 27 -40.84 15.10 -9.15
N LYS A 28 -39.68 15.60 -9.63
CA LYS A 28 -39.04 16.87 -9.23
C LYS A 28 -40.05 18.03 -9.32
N LEU A 29 -40.26 18.73 -8.20
CA LEU A 29 -40.80 20.09 -8.17
C LEU A 29 -39.86 20.98 -7.35
N SER A 30 -39.26 21.95 -8.02
CA SER A 30 -38.49 23.05 -7.44
C SER A 30 -39.45 24.09 -6.84
N PRO A 31 -39.36 24.42 -5.54
CA PRO A 31 -40.10 25.55 -4.98
C PRO A 31 -39.27 26.83 -5.12
N GLN A 32 -39.82 27.82 -5.83
CA GLN A 32 -39.38 29.20 -5.74
C GLN A 32 -39.72 29.76 -4.35
N PHE A 33 -38.71 30.08 -3.56
CA PHE A 33 -38.88 30.77 -2.29
C PHE A 33 -39.07 32.28 -2.50
N SER A 34 -40.18 32.78 -1.93
CA SER A 34 -40.50 34.20 -1.75
C SER A 34 -39.61 34.82 -0.65
N PRO A 35 -39.22 36.12 -0.73
CA PRO A 35 -38.46 36.77 0.32
C PRO A 35 -39.37 37.02 1.52
N TRP A 36 -39.30 36.15 2.52
CA TRP A 36 -39.86 36.42 3.83
C TRP A 36 -39.05 37.53 4.50
N VAL A 37 -39.73 38.62 4.86
CA VAL A 37 -39.24 39.63 5.79
C VAL A 37 -38.94 38.90 7.10
N SER A 38 -37.66 38.63 7.37
CA SER A 38 -37.22 38.02 8.61
C SER A 38 -37.50 38.99 9.75
N VAL A 39 -38.49 38.64 10.58
CA VAL A 39 -38.65 39.25 11.89
C VAL A 39 -37.40 38.88 12.67
N LEU A 40 -36.49 39.85 12.84
CA LEU A 40 -35.26 39.65 13.63
C LEU A 40 -35.63 38.96 14.95
N PRO A 41 -35.01 37.81 15.29
CA PRO A 41 -35.22 37.15 16.56
C PRO A 41 -35.00 38.17 17.68
N ARG A 42 -35.91 38.19 18.67
CA ARG A 42 -35.79 39.15 19.77
C ARG A 42 -34.52 38.93 20.59
N CYS A 43 -34.00 37.71 20.60
CA CYS A 43 -32.74 37.32 21.19
C CYS A 43 -32.04 36.27 20.30
N THR A 44 -30.71 36.33 20.17
CA THR A 44 -29.86 35.32 19.51
C THR A 44 -28.67 34.97 20.40
N ASP A 45 -28.33 33.68 20.48
CA ASP A 45 -27.10 33.13 21.10
C ASP A 45 -26.19 32.54 20.03
N SER A 46 -24.87 32.67 20.20
CA SER A 46 -23.90 32.08 19.27
C SER A 46 -23.55 30.62 19.57
N ASP A 47 -23.75 30.17 20.81
CA ASP A 47 -23.37 28.85 21.35
C ASP A 47 -24.59 27.95 21.65
N GLY A 48 -25.79 28.39 21.27
CA GLY A 48 -27.00 27.57 21.29
C GLY A 48 -27.75 27.51 22.62
N GLY A 49 -27.44 28.35 23.61
CA GLY A 49 -28.19 28.44 24.86
C GLY A 49 -27.28 28.46 26.07
N ILE A 50 -27.51 27.57 27.05
CA ILE A 50 -26.62 27.43 28.21
C ILE A 50 -25.47 26.49 27.79
N ASN A 51 -24.28 27.02 27.55
CA ASN A 51 -23.07 26.28 27.17
C ASN A 51 -21.84 26.83 27.91
N PHE A 52 -21.38 26.09 28.92
CA PHE A 52 -20.28 26.57 29.77
C PHE A 52 -18.89 26.39 29.17
N ILE A 53 -18.74 25.66 28.07
CA ILE A 53 -17.43 25.22 27.53
C ILE A 53 -17.02 26.04 26.31
N GLU A 54 -17.98 26.55 25.56
CA GLU A 54 -17.74 27.50 24.47
C GLU A 54 -18.02 28.92 24.94
N LYS A 55 -17.30 29.90 24.41
CA LYS A 55 -17.58 31.30 24.73
C LYS A 55 -18.75 31.78 23.87
N GLY A 56 -19.89 32.04 24.48
CA GLY A 56 -21.09 32.56 23.84
C GLY A 56 -21.17 34.08 23.76
N LYS A 57 -22.10 34.52 22.90
CA LYS A 57 -22.47 35.90 22.66
C LYS A 57 -23.97 36.01 22.47
N THR A 58 -24.65 36.57 23.46
CA THR A 58 -26.10 36.76 23.44
C THR A 58 -26.49 38.19 23.08
N CYS A 59 -27.22 38.35 21.99
CA CYS A 59 -27.75 39.63 21.52
C CYS A 59 -29.27 39.73 21.75
N GLU A 60 -29.74 40.76 22.46
CA GLU A 60 -31.17 41.11 22.58
C GLU A 60 -31.42 42.47 21.92
N TRP A 61 -32.26 42.49 20.87
CA TRP A 61 -32.54 43.68 20.05
C TRP A 61 -31.28 44.43 19.57
N GLY A 62 -30.22 43.69 19.21
CA GLY A 62 -28.95 44.24 18.72
C GLY A 62 -27.97 44.69 19.81
N ASN A 63 -28.35 44.61 21.09
CA ASN A 63 -27.43 44.80 22.20
C ASN A 63 -26.82 43.44 22.59
N CYS A 64 -25.53 43.22 22.28
CA CYS A 64 -24.84 41.96 22.52
C CYS A 64 -23.97 42.00 23.79
N VAL A 65 -23.94 40.89 24.51
CA VAL A 65 -23.04 40.66 25.65
C VAL A 65 -22.41 39.29 25.45
N GLU A 66 -21.11 39.20 25.72
CA GLU A 66 -20.36 37.94 25.67
C GLU A 66 -20.27 37.34 27.06
N ASP A 67 -20.11 36.03 27.12
CA ASP A 67 -19.82 35.34 28.37
C ASP A 67 -18.48 35.78 28.92
N GLY A 68 -18.41 35.79 30.25
CA GLY A 68 -17.29 36.39 30.94
C GLY A 68 -17.04 35.74 32.29
N CYS A 69 -15.78 35.67 32.68
CA CYS A 69 -15.41 35.17 33.99
C CYS A 69 -15.66 36.26 35.05
N PHE A 70 -16.67 36.05 35.89
CA PHE A 70 -16.97 36.94 37.02
C PHE A 70 -15.92 36.81 38.12
N THR A 71 -15.40 35.60 38.31
CA THR A 71 -14.19 35.30 39.09
C THR A 71 -13.39 34.21 38.36
N PRO A 72 -12.16 33.89 38.77
CA PRO A 72 -11.43 32.75 38.20
C PRO A 72 -12.17 31.41 38.31
N LYS A 73 -13.23 31.27 39.11
CA LYS A 73 -14.04 30.04 39.19
C LYS A 73 -15.49 30.22 38.80
N VAL A 74 -15.95 31.42 38.46
CA VAL A 74 -17.37 31.66 38.19
C VAL A 74 -17.53 32.25 36.81
N LEU A 75 -18.09 31.45 35.90
CA LEU A 75 -18.55 31.88 34.59
C LEU A 75 -19.87 32.62 34.73
N ASN A 76 -19.97 33.74 34.03
CA ASN A 76 -21.16 34.53 33.90
C ASN A 76 -21.72 34.34 32.51
N GLU A 77 -22.56 33.31 32.39
CA GLU A 77 -23.22 32.87 31.18
C GLU A 77 -24.38 33.79 30.82
N PHE A 78 -24.48 34.18 29.56
CA PHE A 78 -25.63 34.84 28.97
C PHE A 78 -26.25 33.91 27.94
N PHE A 79 -27.58 33.83 27.95
CA PHE A 79 -28.28 33.02 26.96
C PHE A 79 -29.70 33.52 26.67
N CYS A 80 -30.30 33.04 25.59
CA CYS A 80 -31.68 33.37 25.22
C CYS A 80 -32.71 32.50 25.96
N GLY A 81 -33.36 33.05 26.98
CA GLY A 81 -34.41 32.33 27.72
C GLY A 81 -35.74 32.20 26.96
N ASN A 82 -36.66 31.37 27.48
CA ASN A 82 -37.96 31.03 26.86
C ASN A 82 -38.85 32.21 26.44
N ASN A 83 -38.66 33.40 27.03
CA ASN A 83 -39.41 34.61 26.66
C ASN A 83 -38.72 35.44 25.56
N SER A 84 -37.72 34.85 24.89
CA SER A 84 -36.83 35.51 23.92
C SER A 84 -36.17 36.76 24.49
N ARG A 85 -35.78 36.70 25.77
CA ARG A 85 -35.01 37.74 26.46
C ARG A 85 -33.68 37.17 26.90
N ARG A 86 -32.64 38.00 26.95
CA ARG A 86 -31.36 37.59 27.49
C ARG A 86 -31.50 37.34 28.99
N VAL A 87 -31.07 36.16 29.41
CA VAL A 87 -30.97 35.74 30.80
C VAL A 87 -29.49 35.65 31.13
N ASN A 88 -29.15 35.83 32.40
CA ASN A 88 -27.82 35.59 32.92
C ASN A 88 -27.86 34.47 33.95
N TYR A 89 -26.88 33.58 33.90
CA TYR A 89 -26.69 32.51 34.86
C TYR A 89 -25.23 32.50 35.33
N LYS A 90 -25.04 32.37 36.64
CA LYS A 90 -23.69 32.23 37.20
C LYS A 90 -23.44 30.77 37.47
N TYR A 91 -22.45 30.22 36.78
CA TYR A 91 -22.01 28.85 36.91
C TYR A 91 -20.63 28.83 37.56
N GLU A 92 -20.43 27.97 38.56
CA GLU A 92 -19.11 27.79 39.18
C GLU A 92 -18.37 26.70 38.40
N CYS A 93 -17.37 27.09 37.62
CA CYS A 93 -16.51 26.17 36.89
C CYS A 93 -15.76 25.26 37.87
N GLU A 94 -15.66 23.98 37.52
CA GLU A 94 -15.00 22.99 38.36
C GLU A 94 -13.52 23.36 38.60
N THR A 95 -12.80 23.73 37.53
CA THR A 95 -11.38 24.13 37.60
C THR A 95 -11.22 25.66 37.64
N THR A 96 -11.25 26.33 36.49
CA THR A 96 -11.10 27.76 36.31
C THR A 96 -11.95 28.24 35.13
N CYS A 97 -12.50 29.44 35.24
CA CYS A 97 -13.03 30.19 34.13
C CYS A 97 -11.89 30.97 33.48
N SER A 98 -11.72 30.83 32.17
CA SER A 98 -10.80 31.65 31.38
C SER A 98 -11.45 32.05 30.05
N ASN A 99 -11.27 33.30 29.64
CA ASN A 99 -11.82 33.86 28.40
C ASN A 99 -13.33 33.63 28.19
N GLY A 100 -14.14 33.74 29.25
CA GLY A 100 -15.59 33.63 29.12
C GLY A 100 -16.11 32.21 28.85
N ARG A 101 -15.33 31.19 29.22
CA ARG A 101 -15.76 29.79 29.29
C ARG A 101 -15.14 29.12 30.50
N CYS A 102 -15.77 28.06 30.99
CA CYS A 102 -15.12 27.12 31.88
C CYS A 102 -14.09 26.33 31.08
N LEU A 103 -12.86 26.27 31.58
CA LEU A 103 -11.93 25.26 31.13
C LEU A 103 -12.38 23.96 31.80
N GLU A 104 -12.68 22.93 31.01
CA GLU A 104 -12.69 21.58 31.57
C GLU A 104 -11.27 21.25 32.03
N GLU A 105 -11.15 20.47 33.11
CA GLU A 105 -9.87 19.85 33.46
C GLU A 105 -9.39 19.16 32.19
N TYR A 106 -8.19 19.47 31.71
CA TYR A 106 -7.62 18.83 30.53
C TYR A 106 -7.90 17.33 30.66
N GLN A 107 -8.69 16.76 29.74
CA GLN A 107 -8.80 15.30 29.62
C GLN A 107 -7.35 14.85 29.42
N TYR A 108 -6.87 14.09 30.40
CA TYR A 108 -5.60 13.41 30.28
C TYR A 108 -5.87 12.36 29.21
N GLN A 109 -5.24 12.50 28.05
CA GLN A 109 -5.40 11.60 26.90
C GLN A 109 -5.29 10.16 27.41
N CYS A 110 -4.26 9.95 28.23
CA CYS A 110 -3.96 8.80 29.06
C CYS A 110 -4.99 8.31 30.11
N SER A 111 -6.23 8.79 30.08
CA SER A 111 -7.31 8.33 30.95
C SER A 111 -8.73 8.66 30.40
N ASP A 112 -8.88 9.02 29.12
CA ASP A 112 -10.14 9.41 28.48
C ASP A 112 -10.85 8.32 27.65
N GLN A 113 -10.25 7.13 27.54
CA GLN A 113 -10.69 5.93 26.83
C GLN A 113 -10.76 6.09 25.30
N GLN A 114 -10.08 7.09 24.75
CA GLN A 114 -9.90 7.25 23.32
C GLN A 114 -8.45 6.98 22.97
N ASP A 115 -8.28 6.40 21.79
CA ASP A 115 -7.01 6.34 21.09
C ASP A 115 -6.76 7.73 20.48
N ASN A 116 -5.89 8.53 21.11
CA ASN A 116 -5.68 9.92 20.71
C ASN A 116 -4.61 10.10 19.62
N ASP A 117 -3.77 9.11 19.35
CA ASP A 117 -2.71 9.14 18.32
C ASP A 117 -2.99 8.22 17.12
N GLY A 118 -3.93 7.28 17.24
CA GLY A 118 -4.39 6.39 16.19
C GLY A 118 -3.67 5.05 16.15
N ASP A 119 -2.96 4.66 17.21
CA ASP A 119 -2.20 3.40 17.30
C ASP A 119 -3.07 2.19 17.73
N ASN A 120 -4.35 2.41 18.02
CA ASN A 120 -5.37 1.48 18.54
C ASN A 120 -5.27 1.14 20.04
N TRP A 121 -4.40 1.80 20.79
CA TRP A 121 -4.29 1.74 22.24
C TRP A 121 -4.93 2.98 22.86
N ALA A 122 -5.29 2.92 24.14
CA ALA A 122 -5.95 4.04 24.82
C ALA A 122 -5.59 4.05 26.30
N ASP A 123 -5.45 5.23 26.87
CA ASP A 123 -5.21 5.47 28.29
C ASP A 123 -3.90 4.87 28.82
N LEU A 124 -3.87 4.50 30.10
CA LEU A 124 -2.82 3.73 30.73
C LEU A 124 -2.54 2.34 30.11
N TYR A 125 -3.32 1.91 29.12
CA TYR A 125 -2.96 0.73 28.32
C TYR A 125 -2.12 1.10 27.11
N ASP A 126 -2.09 2.37 26.73
CA ASP A 126 -1.10 2.94 25.82
C ASP A 126 0.22 3.15 26.60
N ALA A 127 1.28 2.54 26.07
CA ALA A 127 2.66 2.57 26.55
C ALA A 127 3.20 3.97 26.86
N GLN A 128 2.70 4.93 26.13
CA GLN A 128 3.19 6.30 26.07
C GLN A 128 2.59 7.12 27.22
N CYS A 129 1.57 6.55 27.88
CA CYS A 129 0.99 7.06 29.10
C CYS A 129 1.77 6.70 30.35
N THR A 130 2.74 7.53 30.68
CA THR A 130 3.51 7.35 31.92
C THR A 130 2.69 7.59 33.19
N SER A 131 1.52 8.23 33.07
CA SER A 131 0.58 8.42 34.17
C SER A 131 -0.85 8.72 33.70
N PRO A 132 -1.89 8.52 34.54
CA PRO A 132 -3.26 8.92 34.21
C PRO A 132 -3.46 10.44 34.22
N ARG A 133 -2.37 11.19 34.42
CA ARG A 133 -2.31 12.65 34.31
C ARG A 133 -1.43 13.11 33.16
N ASP A 134 -0.94 12.16 32.38
CA ASP A 134 -0.20 12.43 31.18
C ASP A 134 -1.18 12.93 30.11
N LYS A 135 -0.70 13.85 29.29
CA LYS A 135 -1.53 14.57 28.31
C LYS A 135 -1.03 14.34 26.90
N ASP A 136 -0.16 13.35 26.73
CA ASP A 136 0.48 13.00 25.49
C ASP A 136 0.51 11.47 25.41
N GLU A 137 -0.20 10.98 24.41
CA GLU A 137 -0.34 9.59 23.99
C GLU A 137 0.39 9.38 22.65
N SER A 138 1.50 10.09 22.35
CA SER A 138 2.23 9.84 21.08
C SER A 138 3.73 9.47 21.25
N VAL A 139 4.14 8.27 20.77
CA VAL A 139 5.49 8.01 20.28
C VAL A 139 5.54 8.74 18.97
N ASP A 140 6.61 9.48 18.77
CA ASP A 140 6.69 10.31 17.59
C ASP A 140 7.01 9.42 16.39
N TYR A 141 6.03 9.26 15.50
CA TYR A 141 6.18 8.49 14.27
C TYR A 141 5.57 9.23 13.09
N VAL A 142 6.13 8.95 11.92
CA VAL A 142 5.56 9.39 10.65
C VAL A 142 5.49 8.23 9.67
N LEU A 143 4.31 8.02 9.09
CA LEU A 143 4.14 7.16 7.92
C LEU A 143 4.72 7.88 6.70
N LEU A 144 5.71 7.29 6.05
CA LEU A 144 6.38 7.83 4.88
C LEU A 144 5.56 7.62 3.59
N ALA A 145 4.29 8.03 3.63
CA ALA A 145 3.33 8.02 2.52
C ALA A 145 2.40 9.24 2.59
N LYS A 146 1.65 9.51 1.51
CA LYS A 146 0.60 10.54 1.50
C LYS A 146 -0.78 9.89 1.54
N SER A 147 -1.79 10.64 1.97
CA SER A 147 -3.18 10.16 1.91
C SER A 147 -3.66 9.87 0.48
N SER A 148 -3.02 10.47 -0.54
CA SER A 148 -3.35 10.28 -1.95
C SER A 148 -2.42 9.33 -2.70
N ASP A 149 -1.32 8.89 -2.08
CA ASP A 149 -0.27 8.13 -2.76
C ASP A 149 0.47 7.27 -1.73
N LYS A 150 0.52 5.96 -1.97
CA LYS A 150 1.15 4.98 -1.09
C LYS A 150 2.52 4.61 -1.66
N VAL A 151 3.35 3.91 -0.89
CA VAL A 151 4.65 3.44 -1.39
C VAL A 151 4.46 2.10 -2.09
N ASN A 152 4.29 2.15 -3.42
CA ASN A 152 4.09 0.97 -4.24
C ASN A 152 5.43 0.30 -4.59
N LEU A 153 5.38 -0.93 -5.14
CA LEU A 153 6.60 -1.65 -5.49
C LEU A 153 7.38 -0.95 -6.61
N GLY A 154 8.64 -0.65 -6.33
CA GLY A 154 9.53 0.05 -7.25
C GLY A 154 9.55 1.56 -7.07
N ASP A 155 8.72 2.11 -6.20
CA ASP A 155 8.75 3.53 -5.83
C ASP A 155 9.94 3.89 -4.95
N ASP A 156 10.34 5.15 -5.06
CA ASP A 156 11.27 5.80 -4.15
C ASP A 156 10.45 6.68 -3.20
N ILE A 157 10.58 6.45 -1.88
CA ILE A 157 9.81 7.15 -0.84
C ILE A 157 9.85 8.66 -1.04
N LYS A 158 10.96 9.22 -1.51
CA LYS A 158 11.07 10.68 -1.68
C LYS A 158 10.13 11.26 -2.73
N ASN A 159 9.67 10.43 -3.67
CA ASN A 159 8.69 10.82 -4.68
C ASN A 159 7.27 10.76 -4.11
N VAL A 160 7.00 9.80 -3.22
CA VAL A 160 5.69 9.58 -2.59
C VAL A 160 5.47 10.54 -1.44
N PHE A 161 6.33 10.48 -0.40
CA PHE A 161 6.25 11.30 0.80
C PHE A 161 6.86 12.68 0.57
N GLY A 162 8.17 12.72 0.29
CA GLY A 162 8.96 13.94 0.19
C GLY A 162 10.42 13.69 0.59
N VAL A 163 11.26 14.71 0.45
CA VAL A 163 12.71 14.58 0.73
C VAL A 163 13.06 14.91 2.18
N THR A 164 12.17 15.58 2.91
CA THR A 164 12.41 16.08 4.26
C THR A 164 11.33 15.59 5.22
N VAL A 165 11.75 15.27 6.44
CA VAL A 165 10.91 15.06 7.62
C VAL A 165 11.31 16.17 8.62
N ASP A 166 10.35 16.91 9.15
CA ASP A 166 10.60 18.00 10.10
C ASP A 166 9.62 17.98 11.28
N ASN A 167 9.49 19.08 12.02
CA ASN A 167 8.63 19.17 13.20
C ASN A 167 7.12 19.16 12.91
N ASP A 168 6.70 19.31 11.64
CA ASP A 168 5.31 19.07 11.27
C ASP A 168 5.02 17.56 11.16
N ASP A 169 6.05 16.75 10.93
CA ASP A 169 5.96 15.29 10.75
C ASP A 169 6.31 14.50 12.02
N LEU A 170 7.37 14.91 12.72
CA LEU A 170 7.86 14.33 13.96
C LEU A 170 7.94 15.44 15.02
N VAL A 171 6.82 15.67 15.70
CA VAL A 171 6.58 16.87 16.52
C VAL A 171 7.49 16.94 17.74
N ARG A 172 7.83 15.79 18.34
CA ARG A 172 8.65 15.71 19.55
C ARG A 172 10.13 15.54 19.21
N LEU A 173 10.47 14.53 18.41
CA LEU A 173 11.85 14.20 18.06
C LEU A 173 12.55 15.34 17.31
N LEU A 174 11.80 16.05 16.46
CA LEU A 174 12.33 17.14 15.66
C LEU A 174 11.85 18.52 16.16
N GLU A 175 11.38 18.64 17.40
CA GLU A 175 10.91 19.92 17.96
C GLU A 175 11.99 21.01 17.83
N ASP A 176 11.61 22.20 17.39
CA ASP A 176 12.53 23.34 17.40
C ASP A 176 12.82 23.75 18.86
N TYR A 177 14.09 23.95 19.19
CA TYR A 177 14.48 24.26 20.58
C TYR A 177 15.35 25.51 20.70
N GLU A 178 15.44 26.04 21.93
CA GLU A 178 16.25 27.21 22.26
C GLU A 178 17.57 26.78 22.90
N TYR A 179 18.65 26.78 22.12
CA TYR A 179 20.01 26.58 22.61
C TYR A 179 20.49 27.81 23.38
N SER A 180 20.93 27.62 24.63
CA SER A 180 21.35 28.72 25.50
C SER A 180 22.81 28.59 25.93
N ASN A 181 23.58 29.69 25.82
CA ASN A 181 24.93 29.79 26.36
C ASN A 181 25.18 31.16 27.04
N ILE A 182 26.42 31.46 27.43
CA ILE A 182 26.74 32.74 28.11
C ILE A 182 26.59 33.97 27.21
N ASN A 183 26.63 33.80 25.89
CA ASN A 183 26.53 34.88 24.90
C ASN A 183 25.08 35.18 24.51
N GLY A 184 24.14 34.26 24.75
CA GLY A 184 22.72 34.46 24.52
C GLY A 184 21.96 33.17 24.29
N ASN A 185 20.77 33.32 23.73
CA ASN A 185 19.91 32.22 23.33
C ASN A 185 19.79 32.21 21.81
N PHE A 186 19.75 31.02 21.22
CA PHE A 186 19.77 30.78 19.79
C PHE A 186 18.70 29.74 19.47
N TYR A 187 17.86 30.04 18.49
CA TYR A 187 16.83 29.11 18.03
C TYR A 187 17.47 28.11 17.06
N VAL A 188 17.14 26.83 17.25
CA VAL A 188 17.66 25.70 16.48
C VAL A 188 16.49 24.96 15.85
N GLU A 189 16.51 24.84 14.52
CA GLU A 189 15.57 24.03 13.76
C GLU A 189 16.15 22.64 13.52
N GLN A 190 15.34 21.60 13.68
CA GLN A 190 15.73 20.20 13.43
C GLN A 190 15.01 19.64 12.21
N LYS A 191 15.71 18.84 11.39
CA LYS A 191 15.09 18.13 10.26
C LYS A 191 15.91 16.93 9.83
N ILE A 192 15.25 15.98 9.19
CA ILE A 192 15.85 14.82 8.53
C ILE A 192 15.64 14.95 7.03
N ARG A 193 16.68 14.64 6.27
CA ARG A 193 16.63 14.55 4.81
C ARG A 193 16.81 13.11 4.38
N LEU A 194 15.75 12.53 3.83
CA LEU A 194 15.72 11.13 3.38
C LEU A 194 16.61 10.91 2.16
N GLY A 195 17.20 9.71 2.09
CA GLY A 195 17.95 9.20 0.95
C GLY A 195 17.06 8.68 -0.17
N ASN A 196 17.61 7.79 -0.99
CA ASN A 196 16.85 7.07 -2.01
C ASN A 196 16.39 5.74 -1.41
N LEU A 197 15.17 5.73 -0.88
CA LEU A 197 14.60 4.57 -0.20
C LEU A 197 13.65 3.91 -1.18
N ARG A 198 14.10 2.85 -1.84
CA ARG A 198 13.30 2.20 -2.89
C ARG A 198 12.70 0.90 -2.37
N LEU A 199 11.39 0.76 -2.46
CA LEU A 199 10.71 -0.51 -2.19
C LEU A 199 11.00 -1.46 -3.36
N GLU A 200 11.56 -2.62 -3.08
CA GLU A 200 11.93 -3.61 -4.09
C GLU A 200 11.70 -5.05 -3.65
N HIS A 201 11.56 -5.93 -4.63
CA HIS A 201 11.59 -7.37 -4.44
C HIS A 201 13.02 -7.85 -4.65
N PHE A 202 13.64 -8.43 -3.62
CA PHE A 202 15.04 -8.82 -3.64
C PHE A 202 15.28 -10.14 -2.90
N ARG A 203 16.49 -10.67 -3.10
CA ARG A 203 17.06 -11.75 -2.28
C ARG A 203 18.50 -11.41 -2.03
N ASP A 204 18.88 -11.51 -0.77
CA ASP A 204 20.23 -11.21 -0.36
C ASP A 204 20.71 -12.22 0.69
N SER A 205 21.94 -12.71 0.54
CA SER A 205 22.49 -13.70 1.45
C SER A 205 22.78 -13.14 2.83
N ASP A 206 23.09 -11.85 2.94
CA ASP A 206 23.37 -11.21 4.23
C ASP A 206 22.06 -11.02 5.01
N TYR A 207 20.97 -10.66 4.31
CA TYR A 207 19.63 -10.65 4.89
C TYR A 207 19.15 -12.04 5.30
N GLU A 208 19.30 -13.04 4.43
CA GLU A 208 18.94 -14.43 4.76
C GLU A 208 19.69 -14.93 5.99
N TRP A 209 20.98 -14.60 6.11
CA TRP A 209 21.77 -14.93 7.28
C TRP A 209 21.28 -14.20 8.53
N LEU A 210 20.98 -12.89 8.43
CA LEU A 210 20.45 -12.07 9.52
C LEU A 210 19.13 -12.65 10.07
N GLN A 211 18.25 -13.10 9.17
CA GLN A 211 16.92 -13.66 9.50
C GLN A 211 16.95 -15.17 9.78
N ASN A 212 18.13 -15.79 9.85
CA ASN A 212 18.29 -17.25 10.01
C ASN A 212 17.57 -18.09 8.95
N PHE A 213 17.37 -17.55 7.74
CA PHE A 213 16.84 -18.30 6.62
C PHE A 213 17.88 -19.31 6.13
N THR A 214 17.49 -20.56 6.07
CA THR A 214 18.35 -21.67 5.63
C THR A 214 18.23 -21.96 4.13
N ARG A 215 17.38 -21.20 3.45
CA ARG A 215 16.93 -21.40 2.07
C ARG A 215 16.84 -20.06 1.38
N LYS A 216 16.97 -20.09 0.05
CA LYS A 216 16.78 -18.90 -0.78
C LYS A 216 15.37 -18.37 -0.60
N THR A 217 15.23 -17.19 -0.01
CA THR A 217 13.95 -16.61 0.39
C THR A 217 13.86 -15.19 -0.17
N PRO A 218 13.15 -14.99 -1.29
CA PRO A 218 12.84 -13.67 -1.79
C PRO A 218 11.96 -12.90 -0.79
N VAL A 219 12.17 -11.59 -0.69
CA VAL A 219 11.41 -10.70 0.19
C VAL A 219 11.12 -9.38 -0.51
N VAL A 220 10.08 -8.69 -0.06
CA VAL A 220 9.79 -7.29 -0.42
C VAL A 220 10.26 -6.40 0.72
N GLY A 221 10.94 -5.32 0.39
CA GLY A 221 11.43 -4.35 1.38
C GLY A 221 12.35 -3.30 0.77
N ILE A 222 13.05 -2.54 1.62
CA ILE A 222 14.10 -1.63 1.19
C ILE A 222 15.46 -2.25 1.50
N ARG A 223 16.33 -2.25 0.50
CA ARG A 223 17.74 -2.60 0.66
C ARG A 223 18.63 -1.38 0.47
N PHE A 224 19.57 -1.20 1.38
CA PHE A 224 20.69 -0.30 1.21
C PHE A 224 21.92 -1.14 0.91
N SER A 225 22.53 -0.97 -0.25
CA SER A 225 23.88 -1.50 -0.47
C SER A 225 24.89 -0.68 0.33
N SER A 226 26.02 -1.28 0.71
CA SER A 226 27.15 -0.56 1.33
C SER A 226 27.55 0.69 0.52
N GLY A 227 27.77 1.81 1.22
CA GLY A 227 28.14 3.11 0.65
C GLY A 227 26.97 3.94 0.11
N VAL A 228 25.72 3.53 0.34
CA VAL A 228 24.52 4.26 -0.07
C VAL A 228 24.11 5.24 1.02
N PHE A 229 23.80 6.47 0.62
CA PHE A 229 23.26 7.49 1.51
C PHE A 229 21.86 7.08 2.01
N VAL A 230 21.70 7.00 3.33
CA VAL A 230 20.45 6.60 4.01
C VAL A 230 19.63 7.84 4.36
N PHE A 231 20.16 8.71 5.22
CA PHE A 231 19.59 10.02 5.50
C PHE A 231 20.64 10.97 6.11
N ASN A 232 20.25 12.24 6.25
CA ASN A 232 21.01 13.25 6.96
C ASN A 232 20.10 13.92 8.00
N TYR A 233 20.53 13.95 9.26
CA TYR A 233 19.89 14.76 10.30
C TYR A 233 20.63 16.09 10.46
N THR A 234 19.87 17.19 10.54
CA THR A 234 20.40 18.55 10.59
C THR A 234 19.85 19.31 11.80
N GLN A 235 20.73 19.99 12.52
CA GLN A 235 20.41 21.10 13.41
C GLN A 235 20.90 22.41 12.79
N GLU A 236 19.99 23.32 12.49
CA GLU A 236 20.27 24.60 11.86
C GLU A 236 20.00 25.75 12.84
N PHE A 237 21.04 26.51 13.15
CA PHE A 237 20.93 27.68 14.03
C PHE A 237 20.43 28.87 13.22
N ILE A 238 19.24 29.40 13.53
CA ILE A 238 18.67 30.59 12.85
C ILE A 238 19.63 31.78 12.95
N TYR A 239 20.30 31.89 14.11
CA TYR A 239 21.41 32.80 14.35
C TYR A 239 22.59 32.01 14.88
N SER A 240 23.77 32.25 14.31
CA SER A 240 24.97 31.52 14.67
C SER A 240 25.25 31.58 16.17
N ALA A 241 25.41 30.42 16.82
CA ALA A 241 25.81 30.37 18.21
C ALA A 241 27.29 30.77 18.35
N GLU A 242 27.59 31.68 19.28
CA GLU A 242 28.92 32.26 19.41
C GLU A 242 29.71 31.62 20.55
N SER A 243 31.00 31.39 20.34
CA SER A 243 31.95 31.06 21.40
C SER A 243 33.31 31.72 21.23
N SER A 244 33.82 32.31 22.31
CA SER A 244 35.19 32.77 22.41
C SER A 244 36.20 31.62 22.28
N ILE A 245 37.30 31.88 21.57
CA ILE A 245 38.39 30.95 21.32
C ILE A 245 39.54 31.27 22.29
N VAL A 246 39.71 30.45 23.32
CA VAL A 246 40.77 30.64 24.33
C VAL A 246 41.71 29.44 24.33
N ASN A 247 42.93 29.64 23.83
CA ASN A 247 43.93 28.56 23.64
C ASN A 247 43.37 27.39 22.81
N GLY A 248 42.59 27.70 21.77
CA GLY A 248 41.95 26.71 20.91
C GLY A 248 40.69 26.06 21.48
N ARG A 249 40.28 26.37 22.72
CA ARG A 249 39.01 25.88 23.30
C ARG A 249 37.86 26.83 23.00
N LEU A 250 36.68 26.27 22.73
CA LEU A 250 35.43 27.01 22.47
C LEU A 250 34.67 27.18 23.80
N ARG A 251 35.16 28.12 24.63
CA ARG A 251 34.82 28.20 26.06
C ARG A 251 33.34 28.35 26.37
N ASP A 252 32.59 29.00 25.50
CA ASP A 252 31.21 29.36 25.76
C ASP A 252 30.25 28.23 25.39
N PHE A 253 30.73 27.18 24.72
CA PHE A 253 29.99 25.95 24.48
C PHE A 253 30.21 24.87 25.54
N GLU A 254 31.26 24.95 26.37
CA GLU A 254 31.48 23.95 27.41
C GLU A 254 30.39 24.06 28.50
N LYS A 255 29.80 22.92 28.91
CA LYS A 255 28.74 22.79 29.93
C LYS A 255 27.39 23.40 29.55
N THR A 256 27.13 23.57 28.26
CA THR A 256 25.79 23.81 27.73
C THR A 256 25.17 22.48 27.29
N ASN A 257 23.87 22.49 26.98
CA ASN A 257 23.16 21.31 26.49
C ASN A 257 22.80 21.52 25.02
N LEU A 258 23.00 20.48 24.21
CA LEU A 258 22.42 20.34 22.89
C LEU A 258 21.32 19.29 22.96
N GLU A 259 20.19 19.57 22.34
CA GLU A 259 19.14 18.58 22.15
C GLU A 259 19.32 17.96 20.78
N ILE A 260 19.39 16.63 20.73
CA ILE A 260 19.55 15.86 19.50
C ILE A 260 18.51 14.75 19.55
N LEU A 261 17.46 14.83 18.70
CA LEU A 261 16.42 13.80 18.63
C LEU A 261 15.76 13.53 19.99
N ASP A 262 15.20 14.59 20.59
CA ASP A 262 14.63 14.65 21.96
C ASP A 262 15.59 14.22 23.10
N THR A 263 16.86 13.92 22.78
CA THR A 263 17.86 13.52 23.78
C THR A 263 18.77 14.69 24.13
N ASN A 264 18.83 15.00 25.43
CA ASN A 264 19.63 16.10 25.95
C ASN A 264 21.09 15.70 26.23
N TYR A 265 22.03 16.27 25.47
CA TYR A 265 23.47 16.04 25.57
C TYR A 265 24.22 17.25 26.17
N THR A 266 24.94 17.03 27.26
CA THR A 266 25.85 18.04 27.81
C THR A 266 27.14 18.08 27.00
N ILE A 267 27.55 19.25 26.51
CA ILE A 267 28.87 19.44 25.90
C ILE A 267 29.95 19.45 27.00
N ILE A 268 30.70 18.37 27.16
CA ILE A 268 31.77 18.26 28.15
C ILE A 268 33.01 19.06 27.71
N GLU A 269 33.40 18.91 26.44
CA GLU A 269 34.54 19.59 25.86
C GLU A 269 34.22 20.11 24.46
N SER A 270 34.79 21.27 24.12
CA SER A 270 34.70 21.86 22.79
C SER A 270 35.99 22.61 22.44
N TYR A 271 36.55 22.31 21.27
CA TYR A 271 37.84 22.88 20.85
C TYR A 271 38.05 22.83 19.34
N LEU A 272 39.08 23.52 18.84
CA LEU A 272 39.53 23.50 17.46
C LEU A 272 40.74 22.56 17.31
N ALA A 273 40.56 21.45 16.59
CA ALA A 273 41.63 20.54 16.19
C ALA A 273 42.03 20.83 14.74
N ASP A 274 43.25 21.34 14.53
CA ASP A 274 43.75 21.73 13.19
C ASP A 274 42.84 22.74 12.45
N GLY A 275 42.10 23.56 13.22
CA GLY A 275 41.17 24.56 12.71
C GLY A 275 39.72 24.06 12.57
N SER A 276 39.48 22.76 12.69
CA SER A 276 38.14 22.16 12.65
C SER A 276 37.53 22.03 14.07
N PRO A 277 36.23 22.32 14.25
CA PRO A 277 35.56 22.16 15.53
C PRO A 277 35.46 20.69 15.94
N VAL A 278 35.54 20.46 17.25
CA VAL A 278 35.33 19.18 17.92
C VAL A 278 34.42 19.43 19.11
N PHE A 279 33.38 18.61 19.26
CA PHE A 279 32.49 18.56 20.42
C PHE A 279 32.54 17.16 21.04
N ILE A 280 32.67 17.10 22.37
CA ILE A 280 32.52 15.87 23.14
C ILE A 280 31.27 16.03 23.99
N LEU A 281 30.28 15.19 23.70
CA LEU A 281 28.95 15.18 24.27
C LEU A 281 28.82 14.04 25.28
N ASN A 282 28.02 14.24 26.31
CA ASN A 282 27.60 13.17 27.21
C ASN A 282 26.12 13.29 27.51
N GLU A 283 25.43 12.17 27.37
CA GLU A 283 24.00 12.09 27.62
C GLU A 283 23.68 12.48 29.08
N SER A 284 22.78 13.43 29.27
CA SER A 284 22.62 14.12 30.57
C SER A 284 21.91 13.28 31.63
N ASN A 285 21.10 12.30 31.22
CA ASN A 285 20.21 11.53 32.10
C ASN A 285 20.44 10.02 32.08
N SER A 286 21.36 9.50 31.27
CA SER A 286 21.64 8.07 31.24
C SER A 286 22.41 7.60 32.47
N LYS A 287 22.01 6.43 32.99
CA LYS A 287 22.76 5.71 34.04
C LYS A 287 24.11 5.21 33.51
N GLU A 288 24.19 5.02 32.21
CA GLU A 288 25.41 4.63 31.50
C GLU A 288 26.01 5.88 30.86
N ARG A 289 27.32 6.07 31.01
CA ARG A 289 27.97 7.21 30.36
C ARG A 289 28.15 6.88 28.89
N ARG A 290 27.30 7.44 28.03
CA ARG A 290 27.48 7.46 26.57
C ARG A 290 28.18 8.76 26.19
N GLU A 291 29.48 8.66 25.89
CA GLU A 291 30.29 9.78 25.39
C GLU A 291 30.27 9.77 23.85
N ILE A 292 29.84 10.86 23.22
CA ILE A 292 29.79 10.99 21.76
C ILE A 292 30.74 12.10 21.33
N MET A 293 31.68 11.80 20.44
CA MET A 293 32.60 12.78 19.87
C MET A 293 32.20 13.12 18.43
N LEU A 294 31.87 14.39 18.20
CA LEU A 294 31.62 14.97 16.90
C LEU A 294 32.84 15.76 16.45
N LYS A 295 33.39 15.44 15.28
CA LYS A 295 34.46 16.21 14.65
C LYS A 295 34.14 16.42 13.19
N ASP A 296 34.30 17.66 12.73
CA ASP A 296 33.94 18.05 11.37
C ASP A 296 34.62 17.16 10.30
N ASN A 297 33.81 16.67 9.37
CA ASN A 297 34.18 15.77 8.27
C ASN A 297 34.87 14.48 8.74
N GLN A 298 34.47 13.95 9.90
CA GLN A 298 34.95 12.66 10.43
C GLN A 298 33.80 11.79 10.93
N GLU A 299 34.04 10.48 10.93
CA GLU A 299 33.16 9.50 11.56
C GLU A 299 32.99 9.81 13.05
N ILE A 300 31.75 9.69 13.52
CA ILE A 300 31.39 9.88 14.92
C ILE A 300 32.05 8.78 15.75
N ARG A 301 32.42 9.13 16.99
CA ARG A 301 32.89 8.13 17.94
C ARG A 301 31.97 8.05 19.14
N VAL A 302 31.62 6.83 19.55
CA VAL A 302 30.86 6.55 20.76
C VAL A 302 31.76 5.79 21.72
N ASN A 303 31.97 6.33 22.93
CA ASN A 303 32.86 5.76 23.95
C ASN A 303 34.29 5.49 23.44
N GLY A 304 34.74 6.24 22.42
CA GLY A 304 36.05 6.12 21.79
C GLY A 304 36.11 5.21 20.55
N ASP A 305 35.10 4.37 20.36
CA ASP A 305 34.96 3.49 19.20
C ASP A 305 34.35 4.24 18.02
N ILE A 306 34.75 3.86 16.79
CA ILE A 306 34.30 4.52 15.56
C ILE A 306 32.94 3.94 15.16
N THR A 307 31.99 4.82 14.84
CA THR A 307 30.73 4.46 14.18
C THR A 307 30.91 4.64 12.68
N TYR A 308 31.13 3.53 11.97
CA TYR A 308 31.37 3.56 10.53
C TYR A 308 30.16 4.08 9.76
N GLY A 309 30.42 4.79 8.65
CA GLY A 309 29.36 5.31 7.79
C GLY A 309 28.58 6.50 8.37
N PHE A 310 28.84 6.90 9.62
CA PHE A 310 28.13 8.00 10.26
C PHE A 310 29.05 9.19 10.52
N ILE A 311 28.90 10.24 9.70
CA ILE A 311 29.85 11.35 9.58
C ILE A 311 29.22 12.63 10.14
N ALA A 312 29.98 13.34 10.98
CA ALA A 312 29.58 14.67 11.44
C ALA A 312 30.16 15.76 10.53
N HIS A 313 29.30 16.64 10.02
CA HIS A 313 29.68 17.89 9.36
C HIS A 313 29.28 19.07 10.25
N ILE A 314 30.25 19.91 10.60
CA ILE A 314 30.03 21.04 11.50
C ILE A 314 30.36 22.31 10.75
N TYR A 315 29.32 23.09 10.46
CA TYR A 315 29.43 24.32 9.71
C TYR A 315 29.54 25.50 10.65
N GLY A 316 30.65 26.20 10.55
CA GLY A 316 30.89 27.44 11.28
C GLY A 316 32.12 28.15 10.76
N TYR A 317 32.40 29.33 11.34
CA TYR A 317 33.54 30.14 10.91
C TYR A 317 34.16 30.91 12.08
N ASN A 318 35.41 31.33 11.89
CA ASN A 318 36.17 32.08 12.86
C ASN A 318 36.26 33.56 12.46
N GLU A 319 35.89 34.46 13.35
CA GLU A 319 36.14 35.90 13.21
C GLU A 319 36.62 36.48 14.54
N SER A 320 37.80 37.12 14.54
CA SER A 320 38.32 37.88 15.69
C SER A 320 38.33 37.14 17.03
N GLU A 321 38.83 35.90 17.07
CA GLU A 321 38.86 35.02 18.27
C GLU A 321 37.46 34.56 18.74
N VAL A 322 36.43 34.68 17.89
CA VAL A 322 35.10 34.11 18.11
C VAL A 322 34.83 33.07 17.03
N TYR A 323 34.30 31.92 17.45
CA TYR A 323 33.76 30.88 16.57
C TYR A 323 32.23 31.04 16.50
N TYR A 324 31.69 31.02 15.29
CA TYR A 324 30.28 31.10 14.98
C TYR A 324 29.80 29.74 14.47
N LEU A 325 28.97 29.03 15.24
CA LEU A 325 28.38 27.73 14.88
C LEU A 325 27.05 27.98 14.16
N ASN A 326 26.94 27.52 12.91
CA ASN A 326 25.75 27.73 12.08
C ASN A 326 24.88 26.48 11.97
N LYS A 327 25.50 25.30 11.81
CA LYS A 327 24.79 24.05 11.53
C LYS A 327 25.60 22.86 12.00
N ILE A 328 24.94 21.87 12.60
CA ILE A 328 25.48 20.52 12.81
C ILE A 328 24.68 19.59 11.92
N GLU A 329 25.36 18.75 11.17
CA GLU A 329 24.76 17.83 10.22
C GLU A 329 25.38 16.45 10.42
N LEU A 330 24.54 15.43 10.58
CA LEU A 330 24.93 14.05 10.79
C LEU A 330 24.51 13.26 9.55
N GLU A 331 25.48 12.91 8.71
CA GLU A 331 25.27 12.15 7.49
C GLU A 331 25.40 10.66 7.78
N TRP A 332 24.36 9.89 7.47
CA TRP A 332 24.38 8.43 7.49
C TRP A 332 24.49 7.86 6.09
N VAL A 333 25.62 7.22 5.85
CA VAL A 333 25.90 6.36 4.71
C VAL A 333 26.01 4.94 5.25
N SER A 334 25.34 3.98 4.61
CA SER A 334 25.45 2.58 5.00
C SER A 334 26.91 2.12 4.93
N ASP A 335 27.43 1.52 6.00
CA ASP A 335 28.76 0.93 6.04
C ASP A 335 28.74 -0.49 5.46
N ASP A 336 27.69 -1.26 5.77
CA ASP A 336 27.38 -2.57 5.21
C ASP A 336 26.01 -2.58 4.51
N ASP A 337 25.60 -3.74 3.99
CA ASP A 337 24.24 -3.90 3.44
C ASP A 337 23.21 -3.91 4.60
N MET A 338 22.14 -3.12 4.45
CA MET A 338 21.09 -2.99 5.46
C MET A 338 19.71 -3.20 4.83
N PHE A 339 18.76 -3.66 5.65
CA PHE A 339 17.46 -4.12 5.16
C PHE A 339 16.33 -3.61 6.05
N ILE A 340 15.31 -3.01 5.43
CA ILE A 340 14.03 -2.72 6.07
C ILE A 340 13.00 -3.64 5.42
N THR A 341 12.42 -4.53 6.22
CA THR A 341 11.42 -5.52 5.80
C THR A 341 10.44 -5.74 6.95
N ASP A 342 9.44 -6.60 6.75
CA ASP A 342 8.50 -6.98 7.82
C ASP A 342 9.17 -7.64 9.03
N ASN A 343 10.39 -8.19 8.86
CA ASN A 343 11.14 -8.85 9.93
C ASN A 343 12.45 -8.11 10.26
N SER A 344 12.67 -6.91 9.72
CA SER A 344 13.89 -6.15 9.99
C SER A 344 13.66 -4.66 9.98
N SER A 345 14.12 -4.01 11.03
CA SER A 345 14.22 -2.55 11.12
C SER A 345 15.69 -2.12 11.10
N ILE A 346 15.92 -0.82 10.90
CA ILE A 346 17.25 -0.22 11.06
C ILE A 346 17.17 0.98 11.99
N LYS A 347 18.06 1.03 12.99
CA LYS A 347 18.16 2.14 13.94
C LYS A 347 19.28 3.09 13.55
N LEU A 348 19.10 4.38 13.82
CA LEU A 348 20.12 5.39 13.59
C LEU A 348 21.38 5.05 14.42
N PRO A 349 22.55 4.85 13.80
CA PRO A 349 23.74 4.50 14.55
C PRO A 349 24.18 5.63 15.48
N ALA A 350 24.92 5.27 16.53
CA ALA A 350 25.44 6.15 17.60
C ALA A 350 24.43 6.83 18.52
N PHE A 351 23.24 7.21 18.05
CA PHE A 351 22.18 7.82 18.87
C PHE A 351 21.08 6.82 19.22
N GLU A 352 20.73 5.93 18.28
CA GLU A 352 19.67 4.92 18.42
C GLU A 352 18.32 5.52 18.80
N SER A 353 18.08 6.80 18.55
CA SER A 353 16.83 7.50 18.89
C SER A 353 15.76 7.37 17.81
N ILE A 354 16.13 6.94 16.60
CA ILE A 354 15.22 6.83 15.45
C ILE A 354 15.36 5.45 14.82
N GLU A 355 14.24 4.91 14.37
CA GLU A 355 14.13 3.63 13.69
C GLU A 355 13.32 3.75 12.39
N PHE A 356 13.82 3.12 11.32
CA PHE A 356 12.98 2.80 10.16
C PHE A 356 12.46 1.38 10.30
N LEU A 357 11.16 1.23 10.07
CA LEU A 357 10.49 -0.07 10.03
C LEU A 357 9.53 -0.13 8.85
N MET A 358 9.21 -1.35 8.43
CA MET A 358 8.17 -1.64 7.46
C MET A 358 7.14 -2.57 8.11
N ASN A 359 5.87 -2.19 8.02
CA ASN A 359 4.77 -3.00 8.53
C ASN A 359 4.02 -3.63 7.35
N GLY A 360 4.58 -4.72 6.83
CA GLY A 360 3.94 -5.49 5.78
C GLY A 360 4.16 -4.93 4.38
N PHE A 361 4.30 -5.83 3.41
CA PHE A 361 3.79 -5.59 2.07
C PHE A 361 2.32 -6.03 2.01
N ILE A 362 1.42 -5.11 1.66
CA ILE A 362 -0.03 -5.31 1.70
C ILE A 362 -0.54 -5.55 0.28
N PRO A 363 -0.69 -6.81 -0.16
CA PRO A 363 -1.43 -7.12 -1.37
C PRO A 363 -2.94 -6.92 -1.16
N HIS A 364 -3.63 -6.43 -2.17
CA HIS A 364 -5.09 -6.40 -2.23
C HIS A 364 -5.65 -7.65 -2.95
N VAL A 365 -6.96 -7.63 -3.22
CA VAL A 365 -7.79 -8.74 -3.75
C VAL A 365 -7.02 -9.65 -4.70
N GLU A 366 -6.86 -10.92 -4.34
CA GLU A 366 -6.02 -11.83 -5.11
C GLU A 366 -6.83 -12.71 -6.09
N GLU A 367 -6.61 -12.54 -7.40
CA GLU A 367 -7.05 -13.48 -8.43
C GLU A 367 -5.90 -14.40 -8.86
N GLU A 368 -6.03 -15.70 -8.55
CA GLU A 368 -5.10 -16.71 -9.04
C GLU A 368 -5.43 -17.11 -10.50
N MET A 369 -4.45 -16.96 -11.38
CA MET A 369 -4.45 -17.45 -12.75
C MET A 369 -3.34 -18.49 -12.93
N ASN A 370 -3.60 -19.52 -13.73
CA ASN A 370 -2.60 -20.56 -14.00
C ASN A 370 -2.45 -20.81 -15.51
N VAL A 371 -1.21 -20.84 -16.00
CA VAL A 371 -0.85 -21.32 -17.34
C VAL A 371 -0.18 -22.68 -17.17
N LEU A 372 -0.87 -23.73 -17.59
CA LEU A 372 -0.52 -25.12 -17.30
C LEU A 372 -0.41 -25.93 -18.59
N SER A 373 0.42 -26.97 -18.60
CA SER A 373 0.32 -28.01 -19.63
C SER A 373 -0.94 -28.87 -19.43
N ASP A 374 -1.51 -29.35 -20.54
CA ASP A 374 -2.57 -30.36 -20.57
C ASP A 374 -2.08 -31.52 -21.45
N GLY A 375 -1.27 -32.38 -20.82
CA GLY A 375 -0.45 -33.37 -21.50
C GLY A 375 0.74 -32.73 -22.21
N GLN A 376 1.34 -33.46 -23.16
CA GLN A 376 2.56 -33.04 -23.85
C GLN A 376 2.32 -31.98 -24.92
N LEU A 377 1.12 -31.96 -25.52
CA LEU A 377 0.87 -31.26 -26.79
C LEU A 377 -0.15 -30.13 -26.69
N SER A 378 -0.57 -29.72 -25.48
CA SER A 378 -1.48 -28.57 -25.35
C SER A 378 -1.21 -27.76 -24.09
N ILE A 379 -1.45 -26.45 -24.18
CA ILE A 379 -1.42 -25.51 -23.05
C ILE A 379 -2.83 -25.10 -22.67
N LYS A 380 -3.07 -24.95 -21.38
CA LYS A 380 -4.34 -24.63 -20.75
C LYS A 380 -4.22 -23.41 -19.86
N LEU A 381 -5.26 -22.58 -19.89
CA LEU A 381 -5.40 -21.40 -19.05
C LEU A 381 -6.54 -21.60 -18.06
N ASN A 382 -6.26 -21.33 -16.80
CA ASN A 382 -7.24 -21.19 -15.74
C ASN A 382 -7.31 -19.73 -15.33
N ALA A 383 -8.42 -19.05 -15.61
CA ALA A 383 -8.57 -17.62 -15.37
C ALA A 383 -9.97 -17.28 -14.86
N PHE A 384 -10.07 -16.24 -14.03
CA PHE A 384 -11.35 -15.71 -13.58
C PHE A 384 -12.01 -14.86 -14.68
N PHE A 385 -13.25 -15.19 -15.01
CA PHE A 385 -14.15 -14.37 -15.81
C PHE A 385 -15.19 -13.73 -14.89
N LYS A 386 -16.07 -12.89 -15.46
CA LYS A 386 -17.14 -12.22 -14.70
C LYS A 386 -17.98 -13.18 -13.84
N ASP A 387 -18.21 -14.39 -14.35
CA ASP A 387 -19.04 -15.41 -13.69
C ASP A 387 -18.25 -16.41 -12.82
N GLY A 388 -16.92 -16.29 -12.74
CA GLY A 388 -16.05 -17.15 -11.94
C GLY A 388 -14.90 -17.80 -12.74
N LEU A 389 -14.22 -18.74 -12.11
CA LEU A 389 -13.06 -19.43 -12.67
C LEU A 389 -13.46 -20.34 -13.85
N ALA A 390 -12.81 -20.16 -14.99
CA ALA A 390 -12.95 -21.00 -16.17
C ALA A 390 -11.61 -21.65 -16.54
N GLU A 391 -11.71 -22.77 -17.25
CA GLU A 391 -10.56 -23.55 -17.73
C GLU A 391 -10.76 -23.86 -19.22
N PHE A 392 -9.76 -23.56 -20.05
CA PHE A 392 -9.80 -23.82 -21.49
C PHE A 392 -8.38 -23.88 -22.08
N ASN A 393 -8.23 -24.57 -23.22
CA ASN A 393 -6.94 -24.70 -23.90
C ASN A 393 -6.67 -23.51 -24.84
N LEU A 394 -5.43 -23.05 -24.87
CA LEU A 394 -4.97 -21.91 -25.69
C LEU A 394 -4.39 -22.36 -27.03
N LEU A 395 -3.38 -23.23 -26.99
CA LEU A 395 -2.62 -23.69 -28.15
C LEU A 395 -2.34 -25.18 -28.05
N TYR A 396 -2.21 -25.82 -29.20
CA TYR A 396 -1.75 -27.20 -29.29
C TYR A 396 -0.72 -27.39 -30.40
N ALA A 397 0.15 -28.37 -30.17
CA ALA A 397 1.30 -28.68 -31.00
C ALA A 397 1.22 -30.07 -31.64
N ASN A 398 2.09 -30.29 -32.61
CA ASN A 398 2.37 -31.60 -33.16
C ASN A 398 3.40 -32.36 -32.29
N GLN A 399 3.85 -33.55 -32.73
CA GLN A 399 4.81 -34.37 -31.96
C GLN A 399 6.24 -33.80 -31.91
N THR A 400 6.52 -32.71 -32.60
CA THR A 400 7.82 -32.03 -32.61
C THR A 400 7.73 -30.67 -31.93
N GLY A 401 6.76 -30.46 -31.03
CA GLY A 401 6.60 -29.22 -30.27
C GLY A 401 6.02 -28.03 -31.04
N GLU A 402 6.00 -28.07 -32.38
CA GLU A 402 5.52 -26.97 -33.21
C GLU A 402 4.00 -26.79 -33.08
N PHE A 403 3.56 -25.57 -32.76
CA PHE A 403 2.15 -25.19 -32.73
C PHE A 403 1.50 -25.36 -34.10
N ILE A 404 0.33 -26.01 -34.12
CA ILE A 404 -0.44 -26.26 -35.34
C ILE A 404 -1.91 -25.79 -35.24
N GLY A 405 -2.31 -25.25 -34.08
CA GLY A 405 -3.64 -24.67 -33.93
C GLY A 405 -3.93 -24.08 -32.55
N ILE A 406 -5.13 -23.48 -32.45
CA ILE A 406 -5.65 -22.80 -31.26
C ILE A 406 -6.68 -23.70 -30.58
N GLY A 407 -6.52 -23.96 -29.29
CA GLY A 407 -7.32 -24.89 -28.49
C GLY A 407 -6.51 -26.09 -27.97
N LYS A 408 -7.18 -27.25 -27.80
CA LYS A 408 -6.58 -28.48 -27.29
C LYS A 408 -6.11 -29.42 -28.40
N ASP A 409 -6.92 -29.53 -29.45
CA ASP A 409 -6.69 -30.38 -30.62
C ASP A 409 -7.63 -29.97 -31.77
N GLU A 410 -7.57 -30.69 -32.89
CA GLU A 410 -8.40 -30.41 -34.08
C GLU A 410 -9.92 -30.53 -33.84
N ASN A 411 -10.35 -31.22 -32.77
CA ASN A 411 -11.75 -31.48 -32.42
C ASN A 411 -12.23 -30.63 -31.23
N THR A 412 -11.32 -29.90 -30.57
CA THR A 412 -11.60 -29.13 -29.36
C THR A 412 -10.84 -27.79 -29.42
N LYS A 413 -11.34 -26.89 -30.26
CA LYS A 413 -10.71 -25.60 -30.58
C LYS A 413 -11.24 -24.47 -29.70
N LEU A 414 -10.35 -23.52 -29.42
CA LEU A 414 -10.72 -22.18 -29.00
C LEU A 414 -10.79 -21.31 -30.27
N THR A 415 -11.96 -20.76 -30.55
CA THR A 415 -12.20 -19.91 -31.72
C THR A 415 -12.05 -18.46 -31.31
N THR A 416 -11.10 -17.76 -31.93
CA THR A 416 -10.81 -16.33 -31.70
C THR A 416 -10.88 -15.55 -33.00
N SER A 417 -10.98 -14.22 -32.90
CA SER A 417 -10.96 -13.32 -34.05
C SER A 417 -10.49 -11.93 -33.64
N ASN A 418 -9.53 -11.37 -34.38
CA ASN A 418 -9.08 -9.98 -34.22
C ASN A 418 -9.99 -8.95 -34.91
N ASN A 419 -11.20 -9.37 -35.28
CA ASN A 419 -12.22 -8.52 -35.81
C ASN A 419 -13.45 -8.60 -34.91
N ASN A 420 -14.33 -7.63 -35.06
CA ASN A 420 -15.63 -7.59 -34.40
C ASN A 420 -16.62 -8.66 -34.91
N SER A 421 -16.16 -9.71 -35.58
CA SER A 421 -16.98 -10.82 -36.04
C SER A 421 -16.25 -12.15 -35.88
N LEU A 422 -17.00 -13.18 -35.46
CA LEU A 422 -16.51 -14.53 -35.21
C LEU A 422 -17.41 -15.53 -35.93
N THR A 423 -16.82 -16.54 -36.57
CA THR A 423 -17.56 -17.69 -37.11
C THR A 423 -17.25 -18.92 -36.27
N PHE A 424 -18.28 -19.54 -35.69
CA PHE A 424 -18.17 -20.68 -34.79
C PHE A 424 -18.87 -21.90 -35.40
N SER A 425 -18.17 -23.03 -35.47
CA SER A 425 -18.64 -24.27 -36.08
C SER A 425 -18.26 -25.49 -35.24
N PRO A 426 -19.18 -26.02 -34.41
CA PRO A 426 -18.94 -27.22 -33.62
C PRO A 426 -18.56 -28.44 -34.48
N SER A 427 -19.02 -28.50 -35.74
CA SER A 427 -18.68 -29.61 -36.63
C SER A 427 -17.23 -29.61 -37.09
N LYS A 428 -16.55 -28.46 -37.00
CA LYS A 428 -15.12 -28.28 -37.29
C LYS A 428 -14.24 -28.34 -36.04
N GLY A 429 -14.82 -28.72 -34.90
CA GLY A 429 -14.13 -28.85 -33.63
C GLY A 429 -14.19 -27.61 -32.74
N ASP A 430 -14.87 -26.52 -33.14
CA ASP A 430 -14.98 -25.33 -32.31
C ASP A 430 -15.73 -25.65 -31.01
N LYS A 431 -15.06 -25.41 -29.87
CA LYS A 431 -15.59 -25.75 -28.55
C LYS A 431 -15.85 -24.51 -27.71
N TRP A 432 -14.92 -23.57 -27.71
CA TRP A 432 -14.98 -22.37 -26.89
C TRP A 432 -14.78 -21.12 -27.72
N PHE A 433 -15.38 -20.03 -27.29
CA PHE A 433 -15.00 -18.69 -27.72
C PHE A 433 -15.20 -17.73 -26.55
N VAL A 434 -14.39 -16.68 -26.53
CA VAL A 434 -14.49 -15.60 -25.55
C VAL A 434 -15.29 -14.46 -26.17
N SER A 435 -16.12 -13.81 -25.38
CA SER A 435 -16.76 -12.56 -25.76
C SER A 435 -16.51 -11.53 -24.68
N THR A 436 -15.90 -10.42 -25.07
CA THR A 436 -15.48 -9.36 -24.15
C THR A 436 -16.17 -8.06 -24.53
N TRP A 437 -16.60 -7.32 -23.52
CA TRP A 437 -17.11 -5.96 -23.65
C TRP A 437 -16.25 -5.03 -22.82
N GLU A 438 -15.97 -3.86 -23.39
CA GLU A 438 -15.30 -2.75 -22.72
C GLU A 438 -16.19 -1.51 -22.86
N SER A 439 -16.32 -0.76 -21.77
CA SER A 439 -17.19 0.41 -21.72
C SER A 439 -16.60 1.56 -22.55
N PRO A 440 -17.34 2.09 -23.56
CA PRO A 440 -16.84 3.18 -24.40
C PRO A 440 -16.81 4.55 -23.69
N ILE A 441 -17.23 4.62 -22.42
CA ILE A 441 -17.35 5.85 -21.64
C ILE A 441 -16.69 5.79 -20.27
N ASN A 442 -16.27 4.59 -19.84
CA ASN A 442 -15.63 4.39 -18.54
C ASN A 442 -14.55 3.33 -18.72
N GLU A 443 -13.31 3.78 -18.81
CA GLU A 443 -12.14 2.95 -19.10
C GLU A 443 -11.82 1.95 -17.96
N SER A 444 -12.55 2.01 -16.84
CA SER A 444 -12.44 1.07 -15.71
C SER A 444 -13.46 -0.06 -15.71
N LEU A 445 -14.26 -0.22 -16.77
CA LEU A 445 -15.33 -1.22 -16.82
C LEU A 445 -15.22 -2.13 -18.03
N ALA A 446 -14.98 -3.40 -17.76
CA ALA A 446 -15.08 -4.48 -18.74
C ALA A 446 -15.79 -5.70 -18.16
N GLU A 447 -16.28 -6.54 -19.08
CA GLU A 447 -16.84 -7.84 -18.75
C GLU A 447 -16.46 -8.85 -19.83
N SER A 448 -15.96 -10.01 -19.41
CA SER A 448 -15.63 -11.11 -20.31
C SER A 448 -16.35 -12.38 -19.91
N TYR A 449 -16.76 -13.14 -20.92
CA TYR A 449 -17.48 -14.40 -20.76
C TYR A 449 -16.88 -15.48 -21.68
N LEU A 450 -16.64 -16.67 -21.12
CA LEU A 450 -16.29 -17.86 -21.89
C LEU A 450 -17.56 -18.62 -22.27
N LEU A 451 -17.78 -18.81 -23.57
CA LEU A 451 -19.01 -19.36 -24.14
C LEU A 451 -18.75 -20.63 -24.96
N THR A 452 -19.78 -21.46 -25.08
CA THR A 452 -19.77 -22.68 -25.90
C THR A 452 -21.13 -22.89 -26.57
N ILE A 453 -21.13 -23.49 -27.76
CA ILE A 453 -22.33 -23.86 -28.52
C ILE A 453 -22.17 -25.32 -28.93
N ASN A 454 -23.16 -26.17 -28.64
CA ASN A 454 -23.15 -27.54 -29.11
C ASN A 454 -23.90 -27.65 -30.45
N SER A 455 -23.68 -28.74 -31.18
CA SER A 455 -24.33 -28.96 -32.48
C SER A 455 -25.87 -28.98 -32.42
N GLU A 456 -26.44 -29.39 -31.29
CA GLU A 456 -27.87 -29.39 -31.01
C GLU A 456 -28.44 -28.01 -30.66
N ASP A 457 -27.56 -27.07 -30.26
CA ASP A 457 -27.93 -25.70 -29.93
C ASP A 457 -28.02 -24.82 -31.20
N ILE A 458 -27.67 -25.36 -32.37
CA ILE A 458 -27.80 -24.73 -33.69
C ILE A 458 -29.02 -25.32 -34.41
N GLN A 459 -30.07 -24.52 -34.55
CA GLN A 459 -31.33 -24.91 -35.19
C GLN A 459 -31.59 -24.05 -36.43
N GLU A 460 -32.65 -24.38 -37.19
CA GLU A 460 -33.03 -23.60 -38.37
C GLU A 460 -33.32 -22.15 -37.97
N ASN A 461 -32.46 -21.23 -38.44
CA ASN A 461 -32.50 -19.79 -38.17
C ASN A 461 -32.35 -19.36 -36.69
N SER A 462 -31.85 -20.21 -35.79
CA SER A 462 -31.63 -19.81 -34.39
C SER A 462 -30.47 -20.54 -33.70
N VAL A 463 -29.93 -19.90 -32.67
CA VAL A 463 -28.80 -20.42 -31.88
C VAL A 463 -29.02 -20.23 -30.38
N SER A 464 -28.56 -21.19 -29.59
CA SER A 464 -28.37 -21.05 -28.14
C SER A 464 -26.89 -21.15 -27.78
N ALA A 465 -26.44 -20.37 -26.80
CA ALA A 465 -25.07 -20.38 -26.30
C ALA A 465 -25.06 -20.55 -24.80
N LYS A 466 -24.17 -21.41 -24.31
CA LYS A 466 -23.98 -21.68 -22.88
C LYS A 466 -22.76 -20.93 -22.37
N ASN A 467 -22.89 -20.40 -21.16
CA ASN A 467 -21.76 -19.93 -20.40
C ASN A 467 -21.02 -21.14 -19.81
N VAL A 468 -19.71 -21.21 -20.03
CA VAL A 468 -18.90 -22.37 -19.64
C VAL A 468 -18.77 -22.49 -18.12
N VAL A 469 -18.68 -21.36 -17.42
CA VAL A 469 -18.51 -21.31 -15.96
C VAL A 469 -19.78 -21.76 -15.24
N THR A 470 -20.93 -21.19 -15.62
CA THR A 470 -22.21 -21.48 -14.94
C THR A 470 -22.92 -22.72 -15.50
N GLY A 471 -22.57 -23.15 -16.72
CA GLY A 471 -23.27 -24.20 -17.47
C GLY A 471 -24.67 -23.81 -17.96
N ALA A 472 -25.14 -22.60 -17.63
CA ALA A 472 -26.45 -22.09 -18.02
C ALA A 472 -26.43 -21.52 -19.45
N TYR A 473 -27.59 -21.48 -20.09
CA TYR A 473 -27.74 -20.77 -21.36
C TYR A 473 -27.67 -19.26 -21.12
N ALA A 474 -26.60 -18.63 -21.59
CA ALA A 474 -26.48 -17.17 -21.65
C ALA A 474 -27.37 -16.61 -22.78
N CYS A 475 -27.53 -17.38 -23.85
CA CYS A 475 -28.43 -17.11 -24.97
C CYS A 475 -29.31 -18.34 -25.21
N SER A 476 -30.62 -18.15 -25.31
CA SER A 476 -31.55 -19.22 -25.69
C SER A 476 -32.36 -18.83 -26.91
N ASP A 477 -32.36 -19.70 -27.92
CA ASP A 477 -33.17 -19.67 -29.13
C ASP A 477 -33.16 -18.31 -29.85
N LYS A 478 -31.98 -17.70 -29.98
CA LYS A 478 -31.79 -16.38 -30.59
C LYS A 478 -31.88 -16.49 -32.11
N PRO A 479 -32.84 -15.84 -32.78
CA PRO A 479 -32.96 -15.91 -34.22
C PRO A 479 -31.89 -15.07 -34.95
N ILE A 480 -31.66 -15.37 -36.23
CA ILE A 480 -30.85 -14.51 -37.11
C ILE A 480 -31.38 -13.06 -37.09
N GLY A 481 -30.48 -12.10 -37.01
CA GLY A 481 -30.79 -10.67 -36.93
C GLY A 481 -31.21 -10.19 -35.54
N SER A 482 -31.05 -11.02 -34.50
CA SER A 482 -31.29 -10.62 -33.11
C SER A 482 -29.99 -10.48 -32.33
N THR A 483 -30.07 -9.75 -31.21
CA THR A 483 -28.97 -9.58 -30.27
C THR A 483 -29.18 -10.47 -29.04
N CYS A 484 -28.12 -11.15 -28.63
CA CYS A 484 -27.99 -11.74 -27.32
C CYS A 484 -27.26 -10.78 -26.38
N PHE A 485 -27.82 -10.58 -25.19
CA PHE A 485 -27.21 -9.77 -24.14
C PHE A 485 -26.69 -10.71 -23.06
N ILE A 486 -25.40 -10.61 -22.75
CA ILE A 486 -24.73 -11.40 -21.71
C ILE A 486 -24.00 -10.39 -20.82
N GLY A 487 -24.63 -10.00 -19.71
CA GLY A 487 -24.24 -8.77 -19.01
C GLY A 487 -24.30 -7.58 -19.98
N ASN A 488 -23.16 -6.89 -20.15
CA ASN A 488 -23.02 -5.77 -21.08
C ASN A 488 -22.58 -6.17 -22.50
N VAL A 489 -22.20 -7.43 -22.73
CA VAL A 489 -21.86 -7.93 -24.06
C VAL A 489 -23.11 -7.94 -24.96
N GLU A 490 -23.01 -7.27 -26.10
CA GLU A 490 -24.03 -7.25 -27.16
C GLU A 490 -23.59 -8.13 -28.34
N LEU A 491 -23.98 -9.40 -28.32
CA LEU A 491 -23.61 -10.37 -29.34
C LEU A 491 -24.71 -10.50 -30.41
N PHE A 492 -24.49 -9.97 -31.61
CA PHE A 492 -25.44 -9.99 -32.71
C PHE A 492 -25.31 -11.27 -33.55
N VAL A 493 -26.43 -11.96 -33.79
CA VAL A 493 -26.48 -13.18 -34.62
C VAL A 493 -26.62 -12.79 -36.09
N GLU A 494 -25.52 -12.84 -36.84
CA GLU A 494 -25.53 -12.45 -38.26
C GLU A 494 -26.06 -13.55 -39.17
N ASP A 495 -25.68 -14.80 -38.90
CA ASP A 495 -26.01 -15.94 -39.76
C ASP A 495 -26.03 -17.25 -38.96
N VAL A 496 -26.88 -18.19 -39.38
CA VAL A 496 -26.99 -19.54 -38.81
C VAL A 496 -27.15 -20.53 -39.97
N VAL A 497 -26.14 -21.37 -40.16
CA VAL A 497 -26.09 -22.41 -41.18
C VAL A 497 -26.26 -23.76 -40.49
N THR A 498 -27.28 -24.54 -40.83
CA THR A 498 -27.54 -25.84 -40.20
C THR A 498 -26.91 -27.03 -40.90
N GLU A 499 -26.59 -26.90 -42.20
CA GLU A 499 -26.03 -27.98 -43.02
C GLU A 499 -25.10 -27.39 -44.10
N PRO A 500 -23.99 -28.07 -44.47
CA PRO A 500 -23.50 -29.32 -43.88
C PRO A 500 -22.66 -29.12 -42.61
N GLU A 501 -22.22 -27.89 -42.32
CA GLU A 501 -21.16 -27.62 -41.35
C GLU A 501 -21.64 -27.07 -40.00
N LYS A 502 -22.94 -26.86 -39.78
CA LYS A 502 -23.48 -26.28 -38.52
C LYS A 502 -22.66 -25.10 -38.00
N GLN A 503 -22.84 -23.93 -38.58
CA GLN A 503 -22.06 -22.74 -38.29
C GLN A 503 -22.96 -21.61 -37.79
N VAL A 504 -22.41 -20.77 -36.92
CA VAL A 504 -23.03 -19.50 -36.53
C VAL A 504 -22.01 -18.39 -36.71
N LYS A 505 -22.46 -17.25 -37.25
CA LYS A 505 -21.65 -16.04 -37.35
C LYS A 505 -22.19 -15.00 -36.38
N PHE A 506 -21.31 -14.51 -35.52
CA PHE A 506 -21.60 -13.42 -34.61
C PHE A 506 -20.86 -12.14 -35.00
N SER A 507 -21.39 -11.00 -34.57
CA SER A 507 -20.64 -9.77 -34.45
C SER A 507 -20.88 -9.06 -33.13
N ILE A 508 -19.93 -8.22 -32.74
CA ILE A 508 -19.94 -7.45 -31.50
C ILE A 508 -19.66 -5.97 -31.81
N ASN A 509 -20.41 -5.05 -31.20
CA ASN A 509 -20.30 -3.63 -31.53
C ASN A 509 -19.19 -2.92 -30.72
N HIS A 510 -19.09 -3.23 -29.43
CA HIS A 510 -18.14 -2.64 -28.46
C HIS A 510 -17.45 -3.75 -27.68
N GLY A 511 -16.54 -4.47 -28.33
CA GLY A 511 -15.94 -5.64 -27.72
C GLY A 511 -15.03 -6.42 -28.66
N SER A 512 -14.55 -7.54 -28.17
CA SER A 512 -13.54 -8.37 -28.83
C SER A 512 -13.80 -9.87 -28.64
N PHE A 513 -13.21 -10.68 -29.54
CA PHE A 513 -13.17 -12.15 -29.51
C PHE A 513 -11.74 -12.71 -29.34
N ASP A 514 -10.71 -11.88 -29.25
CA ASP A 514 -9.31 -12.28 -29.11
C ASP A 514 -8.64 -11.73 -27.84
N GLU A 515 -9.40 -11.14 -26.93
CA GLU A 515 -8.91 -10.68 -25.63
C GLU A 515 -9.99 -10.88 -24.55
N PHE A 516 -9.57 -10.88 -23.29
CA PHE A 516 -10.49 -10.79 -22.16
C PHE A 516 -9.90 -9.99 -21.00
N TYR A 517 -10.78 -9.53 -20.13
CA TYR A 517 -10.42 -8.96 -18.84
C TYR A 517 -10.81 -9.95 -17.74
N THR A 518 -9.93 -10.16 -16.77
CA THR A 518 -10.28 -10.94 -15.59
C THR A 518 -11.34 -10.22 -14.75
N LYS A 519 -11.87 -10.87 -13.71
CA LYS A 519 -12.94 -10.25 -12.92
C LYS A 519 -12.45 -9.02 -12.15
N GLU A 520 -11.18 -8.99 -11.75
CA GLU A 520 -10.57 -7.79 -11.15
C GLU A 520 -9.87 -6.87 -12.17
N GLY A 521 -9.85 -7.18 -13.47
CA GLY A 521 -9.47 -6.22 -14.52
C GLY A 521 -8.15 -6.45 -15.28
N LEU A 522 -7.42 -7.54 -15.01
CA LEU A 522 -6.22 -7.90 -15.78
C LEU A 522 -6.58 -8.17 -17.25
N HIS A 523 -6.00 -7.43 -18.18
CA HIS A 523 -6.15 -7.66 -19.62
C HIS A 523 -5.29 -8.84 -20.06
N VAL A 524 -5.89 -9.75 -20.82
CA VAL A 524 -5.22 -10.93 -21.38
C VAL A 524 -5.51 -11.03 -22.87
N GLN A 525 -4.45 -11.02 -23.67
CA GLN A 525 -4.56 -11.21 -25.12
C GLN A 525 -4.50 -12.71 -25.49
N LEU A 526 -5.52 -13.19 -26.17
CA LEU A 526 -5.61 -14.55 -26.70
C LEU A 526 -4.94 -14.69 -28.07
N PRO A 527 -4.47 -15.90 -28.43
CA PRO A 527 -3.97 -16.17 -29.77
C PRO A 527 -5.07 -16.00 -30.84
N TYR A 528 -4.73 -15.42 -31.98
CA TYR A 528 -5.54 -15.40 -33.20
C TYR A 528 -4.67 -15.55 -34.45
N ILE A 529 -5.22 -16.21 -35.47
CA ILE A 529 -4.48 -16.47 -36.71
C ILE A 529 -4.35 -15.17 -37.52
N SER A 530 -3.10 -14.80 -37.87
CA SER A 530 -2.79 -13.62 -38.68
C SER A 530 -1.83 -13.97 -39.81
N ASN A 531 -2.18 -13.63 -41.05
CA ASN A 531 -1.35 -13.85 -42.25
C ASN A 531 -0.64 -12.58 -42.75
N GLU A 532 -0.76 -11.46 -42.05
CA GLU A 532 -0.24 -10.17 -42.53
C GLU A 532 0.46 -9.36 -41.43
N ASN A 533 -0.06 -9.40 -40.20
CA ASN A 533 0.40 -8.58 -39.08
C ASN A 533 0.86 -9.48 -37.92
N TYR A 534 2.06 -10.04 -38.05
CA TYR A 534 2.58 -11.05 -37.11
C TYR A 534 3.26 -10.46 -35.87
N SER A 535 3.33 -9.14 -35.73
CA SER A 535 4.00 -8.48 -34.60
C SER A 535 3.02 -7.86 -33.61
N LEU A 536 1.71 -8.09 -33.81
CA LEU A 536 0.69 -7.59 -32.90
C LEU A 536 0.52 -8.59 -31.75
N PRO A 537 0.21 -8.12 -30.53
CA PRO A 537 -0.18 -9.00 -29.43
C PRO A 537 -1.24 -10.00 -29.89
N GLY A 538 -1.09 -11.27 -29.51
CA GLY A 538 -2.04 -12.34 -29.86
C GLY A 538 -1.91 -12.90 -31.28
N ALA A 539 -1.25 -12.21 -32.21
CA ALA A 539 -1.08 -12.74 -33.57
C ALA A 539 -0.21 -14.00 -33.56
N ILE A 540 -0.67 -15.07 -34.20
CA ILE A 540 0.10 -16.29 -34.45
C ILE A 540 0.02 -16.70 -35.92
N ASN A 541 1.15 -17.15 -36.48
CA ASN A 541 1.22 -17.76 -37.80
C ASN A 541 1.93 -19.12 -37.75
N PHE A 542 1.17 -20.18 -37.99
CA PHE A 542 1.68 -21.56 -37.98
C PHE A 542 2.57 -21.91 -39.18
N ASP A 543 2.62 -21.09 -40.22
CA ASP A 543 3.45 -21.32 -41.42
C ASP A 543 4.79 -20.58 -41.38
N LEU A 544 5.01 -19.69 -40.41
CA LEU A 544 6.22 -18.88 -40.28
C LEU A 544 6.89 -19.07 -38.92
N ASN A 545 8.21 -19.20 -38.94
CA ASN A 545 9.01 -19.17 -37.73
C ASN A 545 9.36 -17.72 -37.38
N LEU A 546 8.48 -17.07 -36.62
CA LEU A 546 8.67 -15.73 -36.09
C LEU A 546 8.73 -15.83 -34.56
N PRO A 547 9.79 -15.31 -33.90
CA PRO A 547 9.90 -15.36 -32.45
C PRO A 547 8.66 -14.77 -31.76
N GLY A 548 8.04 -15.57 -30.89
CA GLY A 548 6.86 -15.19 -30.10
C GLY A 548 5.53 -15.10 -30.85
N HIS A 549 5.51 -15.36 -32.16
CA HIS A 549 4.32 -15.22 -33.00
C HIS A 549 4.24 -16.30 -34.09
N GLY A 550 4.97 -17.39 -33.91
CA GLY A 550 5.18 -18.43 -34.91
C GLY A 550 4.76 -19.81 -34.42
N PHE A 551 5.14 -20.84 -35.17
CA PHE A 551 4.91 -22.22 -34.77
C PHE A 551 5.85 -22.69 -33.64
N ASP A 552 7.02 -22.08 -33.46
CA ASP A 552 7.97 -22.47 -32.39
C ASP A 552 7.66 -21.84 -31.04
N SER A 553 7.13 -20.61 -31.02
CA SER A 553 6.91 -19.86 -29.77
C SER A 553 5.77 -18.86 -29.89
N PHE A 554 5.08 -18.62 -28.78
CA PHE A 554 3.99 -17.67 -28.67
C PHE A 554 4.12 -16.80 -27.42
N TYR A 555 4.07 -15.48 -27.57
CA TYR A 555 4.02 -14.53 -26.47
C TYR A 555 2.57 -14.28 -26.06
N MET A 556 2.20 -14.79 -24.90
CA MET A 556 0.93 -14.49 -24.24
C MET A 556 1.08 -13.17 -23.47
N PHE A 557 0.35 -12.14 -23.87
CA PHE A 557 0.47 -10.80 -23.30
C PHE A 557 -0.56 -10.54 -22.22
N PHE A 558 -0.12 -9.82 -21.20
CA PHE A 558 -0.90 -9.36 -20.06
C PHE A 558 -0.67 -7.86 -19.88
N THR A 559 -1.71 -7.12 -19.50
CA THR A 559 -1.58 -5.71 -19.11
C THR A 559 -2.43 -5.44 -17.87
N GLU A 560 -1.79 -4.91 -16.83
CA GLU A 560 -2.48 -4.48 -15.61
C GLU A 560 -3.32 -3.21 -15.86
N GLU A 561 -4.24 -2.92 -14.95
CA GLU A 561 -4.77 -1.58 -14.79
C GLU A 561 -3.71 -0.62 -14.24
N ASP A 562 -3.94 0.69 -14.38
CA ASP A 562 -3.19 1.71 -13.63
C ASP A 562 -3.80 1.96 -12.24
N LYS A 563 -3.14 2.77 -11.38
CA LYS A 563 -3.70 3.13 -10.07
C LYS A 563 -5.03 3.88 -10.07
N TYR A 564 -5.47 4.35 -11.24
CA TYR A 564 -6.79 4.96 -11.42
C TYR A 564 -7.83 3.96 -11.93
N GLN A 565 -7.47 2.67 -11.94
CA GLN A 565 -8.28 1.57 -12.45
C GLN A 565 -8.60 1.72 -13.95
N ASN A 566 -7.77 2.39 -14.73
CA ASN A 566 -7.95 2.40 -16.19
C ASN A 566 -7.42 1.08 -16.75
N LEU A 567 -8.30 0.35 -17.44
CA LEU A 567 -7.99 -0.93 -18.06
C LEU A 567 -6.88 -0.77 -19.11
N ASN A 568 -6.01 -1.79 -19.22
CA ASN A 568 -4.96 -1.86 -20.24
C ASN A 568 -4.03 -0.62 -20.28
N SER A 569 -3.86 0.05 -19.14
CA SER A 569 -3.09 1.30 -19.02
C SER A 569 -1.90 1.19 -18.06
N GLY A 570 -1.81 0.09 -17.30
CA GLY A 570 -0.72 -0.20 -16.38
C GLY A 570 0.49 -0.84 -17.05
N SER A 571 1.22 -1.64 -16.28
CA SER A 571 2.39 -2.35 -16.80
C SER A 571 1.98 -3.57 -17.62
N SER A 572 2.57 -3.70 -18.81
CA SER A 572 2.44 -4.91 -19.64
C SER A 572 3.61 -5.85 -19.43
N PHE A 573 3.34 -7.14 -19.46
CA PHE A 573 4.33 -8.22 -19.45
C PHE A 573 3.83 -9.36 -20.33
N ASN A 574 4.68 -10.36 -20.56
CA ASN A 574 4.29 -11.54 -21.34
C ASN A 574 4.79 -12.84 -20.72
N MET A 575 4.24 -13.96 -21.18
CA MET A 575 4.77 -15.29 -20.96
C MET A 575 5.05 -15.92 -22.32
N THR A 576 6.21 -16.56 -22.48
CA THR A 576 6.52 -17.30 -23.70
C THR A 576 6.07 -18.74 -23.55
N LEU A 577 5.14 -19.15 -24.39
CA LEU A 577 4.75 -20.55 -24.56
C LEU A 577 5.63 -21.15 -25.66
N ASP A 578 6.30 -22.26 -25.37
CA ASP A 578 7.19 -22.98 -26.28
C ASP A 578 7.20 -24.48 -25.94
N ASP A 579 8.02 -25.24 -26.65
CA ASP A 579 8.34 -26.64 -26.32
C ASP A 579 9.68 -26.76 -25.58
N ASN A 580 9.79 -27.79 -24.74
CA ASN A 580 11.03 -28.16 -24.08
C ASN A 580 11.92 -29.03 -24.99
N SER A 581 13.07 -29.47 -24.48
CA SER A 581 13.99 -30.33 -25.25
C SER A 581 13.45 -31.74 -25.58
N GLU A 582 12.29 -32.10 -25.03
CA GLU A 582 11.56 -33.35 -25.28
C GLU A 582 10.32 -33.14 -26.15
N ASP A 583 10.20 -31.97 -26.80
CA ASP A 583 9.08 -31.57 -27.66
C ASP A 583 7.74 -31.47 -26.90
N GLU A 584 7.78 -31.25 -25.58
CA GLU A 584 6.59 -31.06 -24.73
C GLU A 584 6.33 -29.58 -24.45
N LEU A 585 5.08 -29.14 -24.62
CA LEU A 585 4.71 -27.73 -24.43
C LEU A 585 4.81 -27.27 -22.98
N GLN A 586 5.32 -26.06 -22.77
CA GLN A 586 5.51 -25.47 -21.45
C GLN A 586 5.45 -23.93 -21.51
N VAL A 587 5.69 -23.29 -20.36
CA VAL A 587 6.04 -21.86 -20.29
C VAL A 587 7.55 -21.72 -20.18
N GLY A 588 8.24 -21.35 -21.26
CA GLY A 588 9.71 -21.28 -21.25
C GLY A 588 10.28 -20.02 -20.61
N GLN A 589 9.55 -18.90 -20.64
CA GLN A 589 10.04 -17.58 -20.22
C GLN A 589 8.95 -16.67 -19.68
N ILE A 590 9.35 -15.76 -18.78
CA ILE A 590 8.54 -14.63 -18.31
C ILE A 590 9.16 -13.34 -18.85
N ASP A 591 8.33 -12.50 -19.45
CA ASP A 591 8.67 -11.20 -20.03
C ASP A 591 9.95 -11.21 -20.90
N ASN A 592 10.10 -12.21 -21.77
CA ASN A 592 11.27 -12.42 -22.64
C ASN A 592 12.63 -12.54 -21.93
N HIS A 593 12.64 -12.89 -20.64
CA HIS A 593 13.84 -13.23 -19.89
C HIS A 593 13.78 -14.71 -19.48
N GLY A 594 14.90 -15.29 -19.03
CA GLY A 594 15.00 -16.73 -18.71
C GLY A 594 14.04 -17.20 -17.60
N PHE A 595 14.35 -18.35 -16.98
CA PHE A 595 13.48 -19.10 -16.06
C PHE A 595 12.78 -18.34 -14.90
N GLY A 596 13.06 -17.07 -14.62
CA GLY A 596 12.28 -16.28 -13.64
C GLY A 596 11.77 -14.94 -14.14
N GLY A 597 12.03 -14.57 -15.40
CA GLY A 597 11.76 -13.23 -15.90
C GLY A 597 12.75 -12.16 -15.45
N PRO A 598 12.55 -10.90 -15.86
CA PRO A 598 13.35 -9.79 -15.38
C PRO A 598 13.10 -9.61 -13.88
N GLY A 599 14.14 -9.78 -13.08
CA GLY A 599 14.02 -9.75 -11.61
C GLY A 599 13.49 -11.04 -11.00
N GLY A 600 13.44 -12.15 -11.75
CA GLY A 600 13.12 -13.46 -11.21
C GLY A 600 14.13 -13.95 -10.19
N ILE A 601 13.64 -14.36 -9.02
CA ILE A 601 14.45 -14.80 -7.89
C ILE A 601 14.02 -16.21 -7.50
N GLU A 602 14.99 -17.11 -7.36
CA GLU A 602 14.70 -18.48 -6.91
C GLU A 602 14.23 -18.49 -5.44
N ASP A 603 13.13 -19.20 -5.19
CA ASP A 603 12.46 -19.38 -3.90
C ASP A 603 12.45 -20.86 -3.47
N GLU A 604 13.40 -21.22 -2.62
CA GLU A 604 13.54 -22.59 -2.11
C GLU A 604 12.54 -22.93 -0.98
N ASN A 605 11.75 -21.96 -0.51
CA ASN A 605 10.64 -22.24 0.40
C ASN A 605 9.45 -22.84 -0.35
N ILE A 606 9.22 -22.41 -1.58
CA ILE A 606 8.20 -23.01 -2.46
C ILE A 606 8.74 -24.30 -3.08
N GLY A 607 9.95 -24.28 -3.62
CA GLY A 607 10.61 -25.47 -4.17
C GLY A 607 11.92 -25.16 -4.89
N ASN A 608 12.76 -26.19 -5.10
CA ASN A 608 13.97 -26.03 -5.90
C ASN A 608 13.59 -25.60 -7.33
N ASN A 609 14.38 -24.72 -7.97
CA ASN A 609 14.09 -24.17 -9.31
C ASN A 609 12.66 -23.59 -9.46
N VAL A 610 12.10 -23.05 -8.39
CA VAL A 610 10.89 -22.23 -8.46
C VAL A 610 11.36 -20.78 -8.39
N TYR A 611 10.92 -19.96 -9.34
CA TYR A 611 11.28 -18.55 -9.41
C TYR A 611 10.06 -17.70 -9.14
N THR A 612 10.23 -16.65 -8.34
CA THR A 612 9.19 -15.68 -8.05
C THR A 612 9.61 -14.31 -8.57
N THR A 613 8.64 -13.53 -9.02
CA THR A 613 8.87 -12.13 -9.40
C THR A 613 7.61 -11.33 -9.20
N TYR A 614 7.78 -10.02 -9.02
CA TYR A 614 6.69 -9.05 -9.05
C TYR A 614 6.88 -8.15 -10.26
N ILE A 615 5.78 -7.86 -10.95
CA ILE A 615 5.77 -6.78 -11.94
C ILE A 615 5.93 -5.46 -11.17
N LYS A 616 6.85 -4.60 -11.60
CA LYS A 616 7.10 -3.32 -10.94
C LYS A 616 6.02 -2.31 -11.36
N SER A 617 4.94 -2.25 -10.59
CA SER A 617 3.78 -1.39 -10.82
C SER A 617 3.03 -1.12 -9.53
N ASP A 618 2.00 -0.28 -9.61
CA ASP A 618 1.12 0.04 -8.48
C ASP A 618 0.41 -1.22 -7.96
N LEU A 619 -0.02 -2.12 -8.86
CA LEU A 619 -0.75 -3.36 -8.54
C LEU A 619 0.17 -4.56 -8.25
N ALA A 620 1.45 -4.47 -8.63
CA ALA A 620 2.48 -5.48 -8.42
C ALA A 620 2.05 -6.94 -8.63
N THR A 621 1.60 -7.32 -9.84
CA THR A 621 1.25 -8.73 -10.13
C THR A 621 2.38 -9.67 -9.72
N TYR A 622 2.05 -10.65 -8.88
CA TYR A 622 3.00 -11.66 -8.39
C TYR A 622 2.98 -12.91 -9.27
N ILE A 623 4.15 -13.36 -9.70
CA ILE A 623 4.32 -14.48 -10.64
C ILE A 623 5.22 -15.53 -10.00
N ILE A 624 4.76 -16.78 -10.00
CA ILE A 624 5.52 -17.95 -9.59
C ILE A 624 5.72 -18.87 -10.80
N HIS A 625 6.96 -19.06 -11.22
CA HIS A 625 7.34 -19.92 -12.33
C HIS A 625 8.02 -21.20 -11.83
N TYR A 626 7.38 -22.34 -12.08
CA TYR A 626 7.83 -23.65 -11.63
C TYR A 626 8.67 -24.31 -12.74
N THR A 627 9.97 -24.47 -12.52
CA THR A 627 10.92 -25.04 -13.52
C THR A 627 11.61 -26.33 -13.05
N ASN A 628 10.96 -27.01 -12.10
CA ASN A 628 11.46 -28.25 -11.49
C ASN A 628 10.76 -29.52 -11.96
N ASP A 629 9.72 -29.36 -12.77
CA ASP A 629 8.96 -30.45 -13.35
C ASP A 629 9.44 -30.75 -14.78
N LEU A 630 8.80 -31.71 -15.45
CA LEU A 630 9.11 -32.04 -16.84
C LEU A 630 8.68 -30.92 -17.80
N GLN A 631 7.59 -30.22 -17.45
CA GLN A 631 7.05 -29.10 -18.21
C GLN A 631 6.91 -27.91 -17.25
N ASP A 632 7.52 -26.80 -17.62
CA ASP A 632 7.46 -25.57 -16.84
C ASP A 632 6.03 -24.97 -16.90
N TYR A 633 5.57 -24.43 -15.78
CA TYR A 633 4.24 -23.81 -15.66
C TYR A 633 4.23 -22.61 -14.73
N VAL A 634 3.22 -21.76 -14.88
CA VAL A 634 3.16 -20.47 -14.17
C VAL A 634 1.87 -20.35 -13.37
N LYS A 635 2.03 -19.82 -12.16
CA LYS A 635 0.96 -19.23 -11.38
C LYS A 635 1.13 -17.72 -11.34
N LEU A 636 0.04 -17.01 -11.43
CA LEU A 636 -0.01 -15.57 -11.40
C LEU A 636 -1.08 -15.13 -10.41
N PHE A 637 -0.78 -14.14 -9.60
CA PHE A 637 -1.67 -13.57 -8.61
C PHE A 637 -1.82 -12.08 -8.92
N TYR A 638 -2.98 -11.72 -9.46
CA TYR A 638 -3.31 -10.34 -9.80
C TYR A 638 -4.07 -9.69 -8.64
N HIS A 639 -3.65 -8.50 -8.22
CA HIS A 639 -4.16 -7.86 -7.00
C HIS A 639 -5.36 -6.92 -7.22
N GLY A 640 -5.65 -6.52 -8.46
CA GLY A 640 -6.81 -5.67 -8.83
C GLY A 640 -6.81 -4.23 -8.28
N GLU A 641 -6.03 -3.94 -7.25
CA GLU A 641 -5.90 -2.65 -6.59
C GLU A 641 -4.44 -2.42 -6.19
N ASP A 642 -4.11 -1.17 -5.83
CA ASP A 642 -2.78 -0.74 -5.45
C ASP A 642 -2.22 -1.56 -4.28
N THR A 643 -1.08 -2.20 -4.49
CA THR A 643 -0.29 -2.87 -3.46
C THR A 643 0.78 -1.94 -2.92
N TYR A 644 1.01 -1.94 -1.61
CA TYR A 644 1.92 -0.97 -1.00
C TYR A 644 2.55 -1.53 0.27
N ALA A 645 3.65 -0.89 0.69
CA ALA A 645 4.21 -1.08 2.02
C ALA A 645 3.96 0.15 2.88
N ASN A 646 3.67 -0.08 4.16
CA ASN A 646 3.67 0.98 5.16
C ASN A 646 5.06 1.08 5.76
N ILE A 647 5.73 2.20 5.53
CA ILE A 647 7.11 2.42 5.97
C ILE A 647 7.11 3.61 6.91
N TYR A 648 7.64 3.41 8.11
CA TYR A 648 7.60 4.42 9.16
C TYR A 648 9.00 4.87 9.51
N LEU A 649 9.08 6.13 9.94
CA LEU A 649 10.18 6.66 10.72
C LEU A 649 9.62 6.96 12.10
N ARG A 650 10.14 6.32 13.15
CA ARG A 650 9.65 6.50 14.51
C ARG A 650 10.78 6.72 15.52
N GLU A 651 10.42 7.16 16.71
CA GLU A 651 11.29 7.03 17.88
C GLU A 651 11.60 5.57 18.16
N ALA A 652 12.87 5.27 18.37
CA ALA A 652 13.29 3.92 18.75
C ALA A 652 12.99 3.70 20.25
N SER A 653 11.85 3.09 20.54
CA SER A 653 11.49 2.59 21.87
C SER A 653 12.11 1.21 22.14
N ALA A 654 12.08 0.78 23.40
CA ALA A 654 12.46 -0.57 23.79
C ALA A 654 11.25 -1.52 23.62
N GLN A 655 11.34 -2.42 22.64
CA GLN A 655 10.25 -3.25 22.10
C GLN A 655 9.58 -4.24 23.06
N CYS A 656 10.13 -4.51 24.24
CA CYS A 656 9.55 -5.47 25.20
C CYS A 656 9.29 -4.88 26.59
N SER A 657 9.21 -3.55 26.68
CA SER A 657 8.95 -2.89 27.95
C SER A 657 8.06 -1.66 27.85
N ASN A 658 7.51 -1.41 26.67
CA ASN A 658 6.63 -0.27 26.46
C ASN A 658 5.16 -0.70 26.54
N GLU A 659 4.77 -1.95 26.32
CA GLU A 659 3.36 -2.36 26.17
C GLU A 659 2.77 -1.88 24.82
N LEU A 660 3.60 -1.81 23.76
CA LEU A 660 3.23 -1.58 22.36
C LEU A 660 3.19 -2.89 21.57
N ASP A 661 2.40 -2.92 20.51
CA ASP A 661 2.45 -3.99 19.50
C ASP A 661 3.49 -3.56 18.47
N ASP A 662 4.78 -3.60 18.86
CA ASP A 662 5.88 -2.99 18.12
C ASP A 662 6.26 -3.77 16.84
N ASP A 663 5.81 -5.02 16.72
CA ASP A 663 5.83 -5.82 15.49
C ASP A 663 4.49 -5.86 14.72
N PHE A 664 3.44 -5.22 15.26
CA PHE A 664 2.10 -5.09 14.68
C PHE A 664 1.39 -6.43 14.40
N ASP A 665 1.70 -7.49 15.15
CA ASP A 665 1.06 -8.81 15.04
C ASP A 665 -0.33 -8.88 15.71
N GLY A 666 -0.70 -7.83 16.44
CA GLY A 666 -1.93 -7.69 17.21
C GLY A 666 -1.79 -8.02 18.70
N LEU A 667 -0.57 -8.24 19.21
CA LEU A 667 -0.25 -8.56 20.59
C LEU A 667 0.80 -7.57 21.15
N ILE A 668 0.48 -6.90 22.25
CA ILE A 668 1.47 -6.11 23.01
C ILE A 668 2.46 -6.96 23.78
N ASP A 669 3.62 -6.40 24.11
CA ASP A 669 4.77 -7.02 24.81
C ASP A 669 4.39 -7.90 26.01
N GLY A 670 3.34 -7.52 26.76
CA GLY A 670 2.87 -8.26 27.94
C GLY A 670 2.13 -9.57 27.62
N HIS A 671 1.76 -9.75 26.35
CA HIS A 671 1.00 -10.86 25.81
C HIS A 671 1.63 -11.50 24.58
N ASP A 672 2.62 -10.86 23.97
CA ASP A 672 3.51 -11.51 23.02
C ASP A 672 4.35 -12.59 23.71
N ASN A 673 4.41 -13.77 23.10
CA ASN A 673 5.26 -14.86 23.59
C ASN A 673 6.74 -14.61 23.32
N GLY A 674 7.10 -13.64 22.45
CA GLY A 674 8.46 -13.22 22.12
C GLY A 674 9.17 -12.49 23.26
N CYS A 675 8.47 -11.63 24.02
CA CYS A 675 9.06 -10.90 25.14
C CYS A 675 9.16 -11.75 26.41
N HIS A 676 10.35 -12.29 26.70
CA HIS A 676 10.54 -13.15 27.87
C HIS A 676 10.83 -12.39 29.17
N ASP A 677 11.34 -11.15 29.09
CA ASP A 677 11.43 -10.20 30.20
C ASP A 677 11.55 -8.74 29.72
N ALA A 678 11.48 -7.78 30.65
CA ALA A 678 11.54 -6.34 30.37
C ALA A 678 12.91 -5.82 29.83
N TRP A 679 13.83 -6.72 29.51
CA TRP A 679 15.12 -6.44 28.88
C TRP A 679 15.30 -7.23 27.59
N ASP A 680 14.28 -7.97 27.15
CA ASP A 680 14.28 -8.55 25.81
C ASP A 680 14.24 -7.40 24.79
N GLU A 681 14.98 -7.56 23.69
CA GLU A 681 15.11 -6.50 22.67
C GLU A 681 14.37 -6.88 21.38
N SER A 682 13.62 -7.99 21.35
CA SER A 682 12.86 -8.42 20.18
C SER A 682 11.54 -9.07 20.56
N GLU A 683 10.44 -8.48 20.11
CA GLU A 683 9.19 -9.19 19.82
C GLU A 683 9.46 -10.16 18.66
N SER A 684 8.92 -11.36 18.75
CA SER A 684 9.15 -12.38 17.72
C SER A 684 7.82 -12.81 17.12
N ASN A 685 7.58 -12.39 15.87
CA ASN A 685 6.57 -12.95 14.96
C ASN A 685 6.47 -14.50 15.01
#